data_AF-A0A8J2J060-F1
#
_entry.id   AF-A0A8J2J060-F1
#
_cell.length_a   1.000
_cell.length_b   1.000
_cell.length_c   1.000
_cell.angle_alpha   90.00
_cell.angle_beta   90.00
_cell.angle_gamma   90.00
#
_symmetry.space_group_name_H-M   'P 1'
#
loop_
_entity.id
_entity.type
_entity.pdbx_description
1 polymer ?
#
loop_
_entity_poly.entity_id
_entity_poly.type
_entity_poly.pdbx_seq_one_letter_code
_entity_poly.pdbx_strand_id
1 'polypeptide(L)'
;MESKCEVCSKPAHQKCAGCLAVFYCSSTHQKEHWKSHQRSCSYFVIRDDPQLGRGFYASRDIKAGIIIHEEIPFVFAPSWPANTFSDVPYCVSCGVGSRHIEPTLTRCGKCKWPYCSLECQKVHTDNECQIFESKGLIFPPTSIQVMDIPDLLLMIRTSIAKKKHPGVFQEIFQLRSTSDEPDMVAGVHGDENIERALGCLSTFINAENLHVSSQDFKKLLKILRLNCYFTVDRAMQILENPFSRAPLSDYLYPKASQIQHSCVPNCSWVISWTPDFKIRVRTAVPIKKGDPLKVSYYLRAGIKNRMDRVQTIRFRLGQWCKCWRCHDPTELGTFASAITCSKKCRNKKVGPKPVGYMLPEDPLSLSYTSHWRCGTCGVRKVGYNVAYDIQKLGDTIFRMEMDCNSGSNTESLINYCKDLITKHSGKTVHPNHWIVQDATRTILKYLPAHCHHSMDLETSQYYVKCGLYLLGIQNIVSPGISYDRAILQKQIATALQDQVTELCSQKKYKEALSNIEQCLKLQKEALAYFKDDFPKNDGYISDVDEVRFGMRSATTSRDEISSMIDDEFKCVVCGKQAYQNCPQCHLVTYCSTEHRQKHWKSHRKSCSCFVIKEGSGSNKGFFALRNLEAGTVILEEAPVVYGPSWDISSFSASFCVTCGVEMHITEVSSPKRRCAKCNWPSCCLGCHLIHTENECKIFEMAGNKLNFPPVGHFTPGDIRDLVLIIRATVLKKKNPGIYQQILELQSDSTESDYNDYNVEGVFRLLGPLVNSDGANINQEEFRKLFKILRINCHSTAIVLPDYEIADSTIHKNDIQDIVSPGSTLPRANLQKQIATALLQKHVQKELHNQKRHQEALDNLQHCLKLLTEACNYYEGSESRRSIATDLKMEIYRTTAASKVLAQALATKRSN
;
A
#
# COMPACT_ATOMS: atom_id res chain seq x y z
N MET A 1 -48.51 -36.68 -28.36
CA MET A 1 -48.27 -36.04 -29.68
C MET A 1 -46.86 -36.38 -30.11
N GLU A 2 -46.69 -36.96 -31.29
CA GLU A 2 -45.36 -37.18 -31.86
C GLU A 2 -44.68 -35.84 -32.20
N SER A 3 -43.42 -35.70 -31.80
CA SER A 3 -42.61 -34.52 -32.10
C SER A 3 -42.34 -34.43 -33.61
N LYS A 4 -42.52 -33.25 -34.21
CA LYS A 4 -42.36 -33.02 -35.66
C LYS A 4 -41.06 -32.28 -35.97
N CYS A 5 -40.48 -32.56 -37.14
CA CYS A 5 -39.27 -31.90 -37.63
C CYS A 5 -39.58 -30.44 -37.99
N GLU A 6 -38.75 -29.50 -37.55
CA GLU A 6 -39.00 -28.07 -37.83
C GLU A 6 -38.92 -27.69 -39.31
N VAL A 7 -38.14 -28.45 -40.10
CA VAL A 7 -37.93 -28.16 -41.52
C VAL A 7 -39.00 -28.81 -42.40
N CYS A 8 -39.35 -30.07 -42.12
CA CYS A 8 -40.20 -30.87 -43.01
C CYS A 8 -41.49 -31.41 -42.37
N SER A 9 -41.76 -31.10 -41.10
CA SER A 9 -42.94 -31.53 -40.32
C SER A 9 -43.15 -33.05 -40.15
N LYS A 10 -42.24 -33.90 -40.65
CA LYS A 10 -42.26 -35.36 -40.45
C LYS A 10 -41.93 -35.73 -38.99
N PRO A 11 -42.32 -36.92 -38.49
CA PRO A 11 -41.94 -37.39 -37.16
C PRO A 11 -40.42 -37.28 -36.94
N ALA A 12 -40.04 -36.72 -35.79
CA ALA A 12 -38.67 -36.36 -35.48
C ALA A 12 -38.30 -36.78 -34.06
N HIS A 13 -37.14 -37.41 -33.92
CA HIS A 13 -36.63 -37.90 -32.64
C HIS A 13 -35.35 -37.18 -32.20
N GLN A 14 -34.65 -36.49 -33.10
CA GLN A 14 -33.42 -35.77 -32.78
C GLN A 14 -33.76 -34.37 -32.25
N LYS A 15 -33.55 -34.16 -30.95
CA LYS A 15 -33.69 -32.84 -30.33
C LYS A 15 -32.45 -32.00 -30.61
N CYS A 16 -32.62 -30.68 -30.64
CA CYS A 16 -31.58 -29.70 -30.91
C CYS A 16 -30.23 -29.85 -30.14
N ALA A 17 -30.00 -30.67 -29.11
CA ALA A 17 -28.81 -30.66 -28.24
C ALA A 17 -28.55 -29.34 -27.48
N GLY A 18 -28.79 -28.20 -28.12
CA GLY A 18 -28.83 -26.91 -27.49
C GLY A 18 -30.13 -26.70 -26.73
N CYS A 19 -31.10 -26.00 -27.31
CA CYS A 19 -32.29 -25.57 -26.58
C CYS A 19 -33.21 -26.72 -26.13
N LEU A 20 -33.04 -27.90 -26.73
CA LEU A 20 -33.91 -29.08 -26.63
C LEU A 20 -35.40 -28.83 -26.97
N ALA A 21 -35.72 -27.65 -27.50
CA ALA A 21 -37.07 -27.23 -27.82
C ALA A 21 -37.49 -27.62 -29.25
N VAL A 22 -36.53 -27.72 -30.17
CA VAL A 22 -36.79 -28.03 -31.59
C VAL A 22 -36.33 -29.44 -31.94
N PHE A 23 -37.05 -30.10 -32.84
CA PHE A 23 -36.80 -31.47 -33.28
C PHE A 23 -36.46 -31.52 -34.77
N TYR A 24 -35.61 -32.48 -35.14
CA TYR A 24 -35.17 -32.73 -36.50
C TYR A 24 -35.28 -34.23 -36.82
N CYS A 25 -35.68 -34.56 -38.04
CA CYS A 25 -35.65 -35.95 -38.51
C CYS A 25 -34.24 -36.39 -38.92
N SER A 26 -33.30 -35.45 -39.11
CA SER A 26 -31.90 -35.71 -39.45
C SER A 26 -30.97 -34.55 -39.08
N SER A 27 -29.66 -34.82 -38.99
CA SER A 27 -28.62 -33.82 -38.77
C SER A 27 -28.51 -32.80 -39.92
N THR A 28 -28.94 -33.17 -41.13
CA THR A 28 -29.00 -32.28 -42.29
C THR A 28 -30.01 -31.16 -42.07
N HIS A 29 -31.25 -31.51 -41.68
CA HIS A 29 -32.28 -30.50 -41.36
C HIS A 29 -31.90 -29.66 -40.14
N GLN A 30 -31.16 -30.23 -39.18
CA GLN A 30 -30.61 -29.43 -38.08
C GLN A 30 -29.62 -28.37 -38.60
N LYS A 31 -28.66 -28.73 -39.47
CA LYS A 31 -27.69 -27.77 -40.04
C LYS A 31 -28.36 -26.70 -40.90
N GLU A 32 -29.38 -27.09 -41.66
CA GLU A 32 -30.17 -26.18 -42.47
C GLU A 32 -30.90 -25.16 -41.59
N HIS A 33 -31.64 -25.63 -40.59
CA HIS A 33 -32.36 -24.77 -39.66
C HIS A 33 -31.42 -24.01 -38.71
N TRP A 34 -30.18 -24.49 -38.47
CA TRP A 34 -29.26 -23.85 -37.53
C TRP A 34 -28.97 -22.38 -37.88
N LYS A 35 -28.94 -22.03 -39.17
CA LYS A 35 -28.72 -20.65 -39.64
C LYS A 35 -29.73 -19.66 -39.05
N SER A 36 -30.99 -20.06 -38.88
CA SER A 36 -32.04 -19.28 -38.22
C SER A 36 -32.18 -19.61 -36.74
N HIS A 37 -32.07 -20.89 -36.37
CA HIS A 37 -32.28 -21.38 -35.01
C HIS A 37 -31.19 -20.98 -34.01
N GLN A 38 -29.93 -20.82 -34.43
CA GLN A 38 -28.84 -20.47 -33.52
C GLN A 38 -29.16 -19.23 -32.68
N ARG A 39 -29.89 -18.26 -33.27
CA ARG A 39 -30.32 -17.02 -32.60
C ARG A 39 -31.47 -17.22 -31.61
N SER A 40 -32.26 -18.29 -31.76
CA SER A 40 -33.37 -18.65 -30.87
C SER A 40 -33.03 -19.84 -29.94
N CYS A 41 -31.82 -20.38 -30.02
CA CYS A 41 -31.36 -21.54 -29.25
C CYS A 41 -31.04 -21.15 -27.79
N SER A 42 -32.07 -21.07 -26.95
CA SER A 42 -31.95 -20.61 -25.56
C SER A 42 -31.28 -21.63 -24.62
N TYR A 43 -30.53 -21.12 -23.63
CA TYR A 43 -30.02 -21.89 -22.48
C TYR A 43 -31.08 -22.16 -21.42
N PHE A 44 -32.24 -21.51 -21.53
CA PHE A 44 -33.32 -21.61 -20.57
C PHE A 44 -34.68 -21.73 -21.25
N VAL A 45 -35.63 -22.24 -20.48
CA VAL A 45 -37.06 -22.20 -20.79
C VAL A 45 -37.77 -21.44 -19.68
N ILE A 46 -38.80 -20.69 -20.01
CA ILE A 46 -39.65 -20.01 -19.03
C ILE A 46 -40.73 -21.01 -18.62
N ARG A 47 -40.93 -21.18 -17.31
CA ARG A 47 -41.98 -22.03 -16.74
C ARG A 47 -42.65 -21.33 -15.58
N ASP A 48 -43.92 -21.64 -15.36
CA ASP A 48 -44.64 -21.27 -14.15
C ASP A 48 -44.21 -22.19 -12.99
N ASP A 49 -43.83 -21.58 -11.87
CA ASP A 49 -43.63 -22.25 -10.59
C ASP A 49 -44.81 -21.94 -9.66
N PRO A 50 -45.48 -22.95 -9.08
CA PRO A 50 -46.63 -22.72 -8.21
C PRO A 50 -46.34 -21.84 -6.98
N GLN A 51 -45.09 -21.77 -6.52
CA GLN A 51 -44.69 -21.01 -5.33
C GLN A 51 -43.99 -19.68 -5.66
N LEU A 52 -43.25 -19.64 -6.77
CA LEU A 52 -42.38 -18.51 -7.12
C LEU A 52 -42.85 -17.73 -8.35
N GLY A 53 -43.89 -18.19 -9.05
CA GLY A 53 -44.37 -17.62 -10.31
C GLY A 53 -43.47 -17.99 -11.50
N ARG A 54 -43.58 -17.23 -12.60
CA ARG A 54 -42.75 -17.45 -13.79
C ARG A 54 -41.25 -17.35 -13.47
N GLY A 55 -40.47 -18.28 -14.01
CA GLY A 55 -39.02 -18.34 -13.78
C GLY A 55 -38.26 -18.97 -14.93
N PHE A 56 -36.96 -18.71 -14.99
CA PHE A 56 -36.05 -19.29 -15.96
C PHE A 56 -35.52 -20.63 -15.44
N TYR A 57 -35.58 -21.67 -16.27
CA TYR A 57 -35.09 -23.01 -15.96
C TYR A 57 -34.09 -23.48 -17.00
N ALA A 58 -32.97 -24.06 -16.58
CA ALA A 58 -31.93 -24.53 -17.48
C ALA A 58 -32.47 -25.58 -18.47
N SER A 59 -32.28 -25.36 -19.76
CA SER A 59 -32.71 -26.30 -20.81
C SER A 59 -31.74 -27.48 -20.98
N ARG A 60 -30.52 -27.35 -20.44
CA ARG A 60 -29.41 -28.31 -20.52
C ARG A 60 -28.45 -28.11 -19.32
N ASP A 61 -27.44 -28.98 -19.19
CA ASP A 61 -26.33 -28.74 -18.27
C ASP A 61 -25.48 -27.54 -18.75
N ILE A 62 -25.19 -26.60 -17.85
CA ILE A 62 -24.48 -25.35 -18.17
C ILE A 62 -23.22 -25.27 -17.29
N LYS A 63 -22.06 -25.00 -17.90
CA LYS A 63 -20.81 -24.76 -17.17
C LYS A 63 -20.85 -23.36 -16.52
N ALA A 64 -20.05 -23.14 -15.48
CA ALA A 64 -19.85 -21.80 -14.94
C ALA A 64 -19.24 -20.85 -15.99
N GLY A 65 -19.57 -19.56 -15.90
CA GLY A 65 -19.05 -18.50 -16.75
C GLY A 65 -19.71 -18.35 -18.12
N ILE A 66 -20.79 -19.08 -18.41
CA ILE A 66 -21.54 -18.95 -19.67
C ILE A 66 -22.52 -17.79 -19.57
N ILE A 67 -22.49 -16.88 -20.55
CA ILE A 67 -23.53 -15.85 -20.75
C ILE A 67 -24.76 -16.55 -21.31
N ILE A 68 -25.84 -16.55 -20.53
CA ILE A 68 -27.09 -17.27 -20.83
C ILE A 68 -28.18 -16.35 -21.37
N HIS A 69 -28.08 -15.04 -21.13
CA HIS A 69 -29.04 -14.04 -21.58
C HIS A 69 -28.38 -12.67 -21.72
N GLU A 70 -28.75 -11.94 -22.77
CA GLU A 70 -28.40 -10.53 -22.98
C GLU A 70 -29.63 -9.76 -23.46
N GLU A 71 -29.83 -8.55 -22.96
CA GLU A 71 -31.01 -7.73 -23.29
C GLU A 71 -30.70 -6.24 -23.12
N ILE A 72 -31.24 -5.39 -24.01
CA ILE A 72 -31.20 -3.93 -23.86
C ILE A 72 -32.46 -3.47 -23.10
N PRO A 73 -32.42 -2.38 -22.31
CA PRO A 73 -33.57 -2.00 -21.51
C PRO A 73 -34.69 -1.52 -22.41
N PHE A 74 -35.93 -1.88 -22.07
CA PHE A 74 -37.12 -1.33 -22.72
C PHE A 74 -37.28 0.16 -22.39
N VAL A 75 -37.01 0.50 -21.13
CA VAL A 75 -37.03 1.86 -20.61
C VAL A 75 -35.99 1.99 -19.51
N PHE A 76 -35.41 3.18 -19.37
CA PHE A 76 -34.56 3.53 -18.25
C PHE A 76 -34.75 4.99 -17.87
N ALA A 77 -34.50 5.32 -16.62
CA ALA A 77 -34.56 6.69 -16.10
C ALA A 77 -33.63 6.84 -14.89
N PRO A 78 -33.14 8.06 -14.59
CA PRO A 78 -32.46 8.34 -13.33
C PRO A 78 -33.28 7.85 -12.13
N SER A 79 -32.60 7.32 -11.12
CA SER A 79 -33.18 6.60 -9.99
C SER A 79 -32.98 7.32 -8.67
N TRP A 80 -33.74 6.95 -7.64
CA TRP A 80 -33.53 7.43 -6.27
C TRP A 80 -32.32 6.70 -5.66
N PRO A 81 -31.23 7.34 -5.17
CA PRO A 81 -31.14 8.66 -4.57
C PRO A 81 -30.31 9.65 -5.41
N ALA A 82 -30.35 9.60 -6.74
CA ALA A 82 -29.69 10.63 -7.58
C ALA A 82 -30.06 12.07 -7.16
N ASN A 83 -31.17 12.21 -6.43
CA ASN A 83 -31.77 13.42 -5.94
C ASN A 83 -31.58 13.71 -4.43
N THR A 84 -30.92 12.84 -3.64
CA THR A 84 -30.68 13.13 -2.19
C THR A 84 -29.69 14.25 -1.95
N PHE A 85 -29.03 14.72 -3.01
CA PHE A 85 -28.23 15.93 -2.99
C PHE A 85 -28.98 16.98 -3.80
N SER A 86 -29.97 17.61 -3.16
CA SER A 86 -30.98 18.50 -3.76
C SER A 86 -30.43 19.59 -4.67
N ASP A 87 -29.14 19.92 -4.59
CA ASP A 87 -28.51 21.03 -5.31
C ASP A 87 -27.53 20.59 -6.40
N VAL A 88 -27.34 19.28 -6.63
CA VAL A 88 -26.36 18.77 -7.60
C VAL A 88 -27.07 18.30 -8.88
N PRO A 89 -26.85 18.98 -10.03
CA PRO A 89 -27.47 18.54 -11.28
C PRO A 89 -26.94 17.15 -11.68
N TYR A 90 -27.80 16.33 -12.29
CA TYR A 90 -27.46 15.01 -12.85
C TYR A 90 -27.89 14.95 -14.31
N CYS A 91 -27.24 14.13 -15.13
CA CYS A 91 -27.68 13.93 -16.50
C CYS A 91 -29.06 13.29 -16.54
N VAL A 92 -30.04 13.95 -17.15
CA VAL A 92 -31.43 13.47 -17.28
C VAL A 92 -31.53 12.13 -18.02
N SER A 93 -30.55 11.81 -18.87
CA SER A 93 -30.53 10.58 -19.67
C SER A 93 -29.97 9.40 -18.90
N CYS A 94 -28.75 9.51 -18.38
CA CYS A 94 -28.02 8.39 -17.76
C CYS A 94 -27.96 8.46 -16.22
N GLY A 95 -28.34 9.56 -15.59
CA GLY A 95 -28.33 9.72 -14.13
C GLY A 95 -26.94 9.95 -13.52
N VAL A 96 -25.92 10.32 -14.30
CA VAL A 96 -24.58 10.67 -13.80
C VAL A 96 -24.59 12.07 -13.18
N GLY A 97 -24.11 12.21 -11.94
CA GLY A 97 -24.09 13.48 -11.20
C GLY A 97 -22.96 14.44 -11.57
N SER A 98 -23.19 15.76 -11.46
CA SER A 98 -22.25 16.83 -11.84
C SER A 98 -20.96 16.89 -11.03
N ARG A 99 -20.93 16.33 -9.81
CA ARG A 99 -19.71 16.29 -8.97
C ARG A 99 -18.56 15.49 -9.60
N HIS A 100 -18.85 14.72 -10.64
CA HIS A 100 -17.92 13.77 -11.25
C HIS A 100 -17.66 14.07 -12.73
N ILE A 101 -18.07 15.24 -13.22
CA ILE A 101 -17.96 15.63 -14.62
C ILE A 101 -17.28 16.99 -14.74
N GLU A 102 -16.04 16.97 -15.25
CA GLU A 102 -15.44 18.10 -15.95
C GLU A 102 -15.48 17.80 -17.47
N PRO A 103 -15.98 18.71 -18.32
CA PRO A 103 -16.66 19.96 -17.96
C PRO A 103 -18.07 19.73 -17.38
N THR A 104 -18.61 20.74 -16.69
CA THR A 104 -19.94 20.74 -16.05
C THR A 104 -21.05 20.29 -17.01
N LEU A 105 -22.12 19.67 -16.48
CA LEU A 105 -23.27 19.22 -17.26
C LEU A 105 -23.84 20.35 -18.14
N THR A 106 -24.03 20.08 -19.43
CA THR A 106 -24.64 21.02 -20.37
C THR A 106 -26.16 21.01 -20.23
N ARG A 107 -26.83 22.16 -20.39
CA ARG A 107 -28.30 22.26 -20.33
C ARG A 107 -28.91 22.24 -21.72
N CYS A 108 -30.01 21.51 -21.88
CA CYS A 108 -30.78 21.49 -23.12
C CYS A 108 -31.28 22.89 -23.50
N GLY A 109 -31.11 23.30 -24.76
CA GLY A 109 -31.54 24.62 -25.24
C GLY A 109 -33.05 24.88 -25.06
N LYS A 110 -33.86 23.82 -25.16
CA LYS A 110 -35.32 23.84 -25.10
C LYS A 110 -35.86 23.85 -23.67
N CYS A 111 -35.68 22.76 -22.93
CA CYS A 111 -36.25 22.57 -21.59
C CYS A 111 -35.27 22.81 -20.43
N LYS A 112 -34.01 23.18 -20.71
CA LYS A 112 -32.95 23.46 -19.70
C LYS A 112 -32.52 22.27 -18.82
N TRP A 113 -33.01 21.06 -19.07
CA TRP A 113 -32.57 19.87 -18.32
C TRP A 113 -31.10 19.51 -18.63
N PRO A 114 -30.31 19.11 -17.61
CA PRO A 114 -28.89 18.80 -17.76
C PRO A 114 -28.60 17.46 -18.45
N TYR A 115 -27.51 17.39 -19.23
CA TYR A 115 -26.98 16.17 -19.86
C TYR A 115 -25.43 16.17 -19.92
N CYS A 116 -24.82 14.99 -20.03
CA CYS A 116 -23.35 14.84 -19.97
C CYS A 116 -22.65 14.65 -21.32
N SER A 117 -23.37 14.31 -22.39
CA SER A 117 -22.80 14.09 -23.73
C SER A 117 -23.84 14.31 -24.83
N LEU A 118 -23.41 14.38 -26.09
CA LEU A 118 -24.31 14.51 -27.25
C LEU A 118 -25.20 13.27 -27.43
N GLU A 119 -24.71 12.08 -27.09
CA GLU A 119 -25.51 10.86 -27.06
C GLU A 119 -26.61 10.96 -26.01
N CYS A 120 -26.27 11.46 -24.81
CA CYS A 120 -27.26 11.71 -23.77
C CYS A 120 -28.24 12.82 -24.17
N GLN A 121 -27.80 13.87 -24.87
CA GLN A 121 -28.70 14.87 -25.43
C GLN A 121 -29.70 14.24 -26.38
N LYS A 122 -29.24 13.37 -27.28
CA LYS A 122 -30.11 12.67 -28.24
C LYS A 122 -31.13 11.76 -27.53
N VAL A 123 -30.68 10.98 -26.55
CA VAL A 123 -31.59 10.16 -25.72
C VAL A 123 -32.67 11.01 -25.06
N HIS A 124 -32.31 12.18 -24.52
CA HIS A 124 -33.27 13.10 -23.93
C HIS A 124 -34.25 13.68 -24.97
N THR A 125 -33.74 14.14 -26.12
CA THR A 125 -34.57 14.73 -27.19
C THR A 125 -35.52 13.74 -27.83
N ASP A 126 -35.13 12.47 -27.97
CA ASP A 126 -35.95 11.41 -28.58
C ASP A 126 -37.04 10.86 -27.63
N ASN A 127 -37.03 11.31 -26.36
CA ASN A 127 -37.95 10.89 -25.30
C ASN A 127 -38.70 12.09 -24.70
N GLU A 128 -38.40 12.48 -23.46
CA GLU A 128 -39.23 13.40 -22.65
C GLU A 128 -39.11 14.89 -23.00
N CYS A 129 -38.13 15.30 -23.83
CA CYS A 129 -37.82 16.72 -24.06
C CYS A 129 -39.00 17.54 -24.61
N GLN A 130 -39.74 17.02 -25.59
CA GLN A 130 -40.89 17.71 -26.18
C GLN A 130 -42.02 17.94 -25.16
N ILE A 131 -42.21 16.98 -24.26
CA ILE A 131 -43.19 17.10 -23.17
C ILE A 131 -42.73 18.17 -22.18
N PHE A 132 -41.45 18.20 -21.85
CA PHE A 132 -40.89 19.20 -20.95
C PHE A 132 -40.97 20.62 -21.55
N GLU A 133 -40.66 20.77 -22.83
CA GLU A 133 -40.76 22.04 -23.58
C GLU A 133 -42.22 22.54 -23.62
N SER A 134 -43.17 21.71 -24.06
CA SER A 134 -44.58 22.11 -24.20
C SER A 134 -45.27 22.46 -22.88
N LYS A 135 -44.73 21.99 -21.75
CA LYS A 135 -45.28 22.21 -20.40
C LYS A 135 -44.49 23.19 -19.56
N GLY A 136 -43.42 23.76 -20.11
CA GLY A 136 -42.55 24.69 -19.38
C GLY A 136 -41.85 24.03 -18.18
N LEU A 137 -41.64 22.71 -18.21
CA LEU A 137 -40.96 21.99 -17.13
C LEU A 137 -39.44 22.16 -17.28
N ILE A 138 -38.92 23.23 -16.69
CA ILE A 138 -37.49 23.56 -16.69
C ILE A 138 -36.76 23.02 -15.46
N PHE A 139 -35.44 22.82 -15.56
CA PHE A 139 -34.60 22.41 -14.43
C PHE A 139 -33.98 23.63 -13.69
N PRO A 140 -33.99 23.67 -12.35
CA PRO A 140 -34.68 22.74 -11.45
C PRO A 140 -36.21 22.96 -11.49
N PRO A 141 -37.03 21.89 -11.41
CA PRO A 141 -38.48 22.04 -11.42
C PRO A 141 -38.97 22.67 -10.11
N THR A 142 -39.81 23.71 -10.20
CA THR A 142 -40.41 24.39 -9.04
C THR A 142 -41.77 23.83 -8.65
N SER A 143 -42.47 23.17 -9.57
CA SER A 143 -43.83 22.65 -9.42
C SER A 143 -43.88 21.17 -8.99
N ILE A 144 -42.73 20.50 -8.90
CA ILE A 144 -42.63 19.07 -8.60
C ILE A 144 -41.58 18.88 -7.52
N GLN A 145 -41.89 18.09 -6.49
CA GLN A 145 -40.89 17.75 -5.49
C GLN A 145 -39.79 16.92 -6.12
N VAL A 146 -38.55 17.25 -5.76
CA VAL A 146 -37.33 16.62 -6.28
C VAL A 146 -37.36 15.09 -6.14
N MET A 147 -37.99 14.56 -5.08
CA MET A 147 -38.14 13.13 -4.85
C MET A 147 -39.03 12.38 -5.86
N ASP A 148 -39.96 13.07 -6.54
CA ASP A 148 -40.95 12.43 -7.43
C ASP A 148 -40.50 12.41 -8.91
N ILE A 149 -39.42 13.12 -9.24
CA ILE A 149 -38.88 13.21 -10.61
C ILE A 149 -38.49 11.85 -11.22
N PRO A 150 -37.83 10.91 -10.49
CA PRO A 150 -37.43 9.61 -11.04
C PRO A 150 -38.62 8.80 -11.55
N ASP A 151 -39.66 8.67 -10.73
CA ASP A 151 -40.88 7.94 -11.08
C ASP A 151 -41.59 8.62 -12.27
N LEU A 152 -41.68 9.96 -12.26
CA LEU A 152 -42.25 10.73 -13.37
C LEU A 152 -41.53 10.45 -14.70
N LEU A 153 -40.20 10.53 -14.71
CA LEU A 153 -39.37 10.27 -15.89
C LEU A 153 -39.58 8.84 -16.41
N LEU A 154 -39.55 7.86 -15.50
CA LEU A 154 -39.72 6.45 -15.86
C LEU A 154 -41.11 6.22 -16.48
N MET A 155 -42.15 6.81 -15.90
CA MET A 155 -43.53 6.70 -16.39
C MET A 155 -43.72 7.38 -17.76
N ILE A 156 -43.17 8.58 -17.96
CA ILE A 156 -43.22 9.30 -19.24
C ILE A 156 -42.52 8.48 -20.32
N ARG A 157 -41.28 8.04 -20.08
CA ARG A 157 -40.51 7.25 -21.05
C ARG A 157 -41.19 5.92 -21.37
N THR A 158 -41.78 5.26 -20.37
CA THR A 158 -42.54 4.02 -20.58
C THR A 158 -43.76 4.26 -21.47
N SER A 159 -44.46 5.37 -21.27
CA SER A 159 -45.65 5.73 -22.06
C SER A 159 -45.29 6.07 -23.51
N ILE A 160 -44.16 6.74 -23.74
CA ILE A 160 -43.61 6.97 -25.09
C ILE A 160 -43.22 5.63 -25.74
N ALA A 161 -42.52 4.77 -25.00
CA ALA A 161 -42.11 3.46 -25.49
C ALA A 161 -43.32 2.55 -25.82
N LYS A 162 -44.41 2.63 -25.06
CA LYS A 162 -45.69 1.94 -25.36
C LYS A 162 -46.22 2.30 -26.75
N LYS A 163 -46.18 3.59 -27.14
CA LYS A 163 -46.62 4.03 -28.48
C LYS A 163 -45.79 3.37 -29.59
N LYS A 164 -44.48 3.21 -29.38
CA LYS A 164 -43.54 2.61 -30.34
C LYS A 164 -43.60 1.07 -30.35
N HIS A 165 -43.84 0.45 -29.21
CA HIS A 165 -43.72 -1.00 -29.01
C HIS A 165 -44.86 -1.59 -28.14
N PRO A 166 -46.12 -1.57 -28.62
CA PRO A 166 -47.28 -1.97 -27.83
C PRO A 166 -47.26 -3.45 -27.41
N GLY A 167 -46.71 -4.35 -28.24
CA GLY A 167 -46.61 -5.79 -27.91
C GLY A 167 -45.69 -6.06 -26.71
N VAL A 168 -44.53 -5.41 -26.66
CA VAL A 168 -43.59 -5.54 -25.53
C VAL A 168 -44.20 -4.93 -24.25
N PHE A 169 -44.95 -3.83 -24.39
CA PHE A 169 -45.68 -3.25 -23.27
C PHE A 169 -46.72 -4.21 -22.68
N GLN A 170 -47.40 -5.02 -23.50
CA GLN A 170 -48.32 -6.05 -23.00
C GLN A 170 -47.58 -7.10 -22.16
N GLU A 171 -46.39 -7.53 -22.57
CA GLU A 171 -45.55 -8.44 -21.78
C GLU A 171 -45.14 -7.81 -20.45
N ILE A 172 -44.74 -6.53 -20.46
CA ILE A 172 -44.41 -5.76 -19.25
C ILE A 172 -45.61 -5.67 -18.31
N PHE A 173 -46.80 -5.44 -18.84
CA PHE A 173 -48.02 -5.29 -18.03
C PHE A 173 -48.48 -6.61 -17.38
N GLN A 174 -47.90 -7.75 -17.80
CA GLN A 174 -48.05 -9.07 -17.18
C GLN A 174 -46.94 -9.38 -16.17
N LEU A 175 -45.93 -8.53 -16.02
CA LEU A 175 -44.95 -8.68 -14.94
C LEU A 175 -45.63 -8.51 -13.57
N ARG A 176 -44.98 -9.03 -12.55
CA ARG A 176 -45.53 -9.02 -11.19
C ARG A 176 -45.72 -7.58 -10.69
N SER A 177 -46.81 -7.34 -9.96
CA SER A 177 -47.10 -6.12 -9.20
C SER A 177 -47.27 -6.42 -7.71
N THR A 178 -47.15 -5.40 -6.85
CA THR A 178 -47.28 -5.53 -5.38
C THR A 178 -48.73 -5.63 -4.86
N SER A 179 -49.72 -5.72 -5.75
CA SER A 179 -51.16 -5.71 -5.45
C SER A 179 -51.71 -6.94 -4.72
N ASP A 180 -50.89 -7.96 -4.44
CA ASP A 180 -51.34 -9.27 -3.95
C ASP A 180 -51.19 -9.46 -2.42
N GLU A 181 -50.65 -8.49 -1.68
CA GLU A 181 -50.61 -8.47 -0.20
C GLU A 181 -50.77 -7.03 0.35
N PRO A 182 -51.27 -6.85 1.59
CA PRO A 182 -51.43 -5.53 2.21
C PRO A 182 -50.11 -4.74 2.21
N ASP A 183 -50.20 -3.45 1.84
CA ASP A 183 -49.10 -2.52 1.60
C ASP A 183 -48.09 -2.43 2.77
N MET A 184 -47.09 -3.32 2.79
CA MET A 184 -45.86 -3.14 3.57
C MET A 184 -44.81 -2.29 2.83
N VAL A 185 -45.20 -1.70 1.68
CA VAL A 185 -44.38 -0.77 0.88
C VAL A 185 -44.14 0.57 1.63
N ALA A 186 -44.86 0.80 2.74
CA ALA A 186 -44.85 2.04 3.53
C ALA A 186 -43.53 2.39 4.25
N GLY A 187 -42.47 1.57 4.14
CA GLY A 187 -41.20 1.83 4.83
C GLY A 187 -40.34 2.96 4.23
N VAL A 188 -40.55 3.33 2.97
CA VAL A 188 -39.82 4.48 2.38
C VAL A 188 -40.77 5.46 1.72
N HIS A 189 -41.77 5.02 0.95
CA HIS A 189 -42.73 5.91 0.29
C HIS A 189 -44.09 5.21 0.08
N GLY A 190 -45.06 5.48 0.96
CA GLY A 190 -46.41 4.92 0.90
C GLY A 190 -47.22 5.34 -0.34
N ASP A 191 -48.46 4.86 -0.45
CA ASP A 191 -49.39 5.23 -1.53
C ASP A 191 -49.55 6.74 -1.71
N GLU A 192 -49.30 7.56 -0.69
CA GLU A 192 -49.30 9.03 -0.77
C GLU A 192 -48.28 9.60 -1.78
N ASN A 193 -47.12 8.98 -1.94
CA ASN A 193 -46.15 9.37 -2.98
C ASN A 193 -46.62 8.94 -4.38
N ILE A 194 -47.33 7.82 -4.45
CA ILE A 194 -47.94 7.36 -5.71
C ILE A 194 -49.03 8.35 -6.11
N GLU A 195 -49.93 8.73 -5.21
CA GLU A 195 -50.96 9.74 -5.49
C GLU A 195 -50.37 11.11 -5.81
N ARG A 196 -49.25 11.52 -5.17
CA ARG A 196 -48.56 12.77 -5.50
C ARG A 196 -47.91 12.73 -6.88
N ALA A 197 -47.14 11.68 -7.17
CA ALA A 197 -46.55 11.47 -8.49
C ALA A 197 -47.65 11.40 -9.56
N LEU A 198 -48.76 10.71 -9.28
CA LEU A 198 -49.94 10.63 -10.14
C LEU A 198 -50.68 11.95 -10.28
N GLY A 199 -50.74 12.77 -9.24
CA GLY A 199 -51.31 14.12 -9.27
C GLY A 199 -50.51 15.03 -10.20
N CYS A 200 -49.18 15.04 -10.05
CA CYS A 200 -48.27 15.70 -10.99
C CYS A 200 -48.46 15.15 -12.40
N LEU A 201 -48.38 13.83 -12.57
CA LEU A 201 -48.57 13.11 -13.84
C LEU A 201 -49.93 13.41 -14.48
N SER A 202 -51.04 13.52 -13.74
CA SER A 202 -52.38 13.78 -14.29
C SER A 202 -52.47 15.15 -14.98
N THR A 203 -51.68 16.12 -14.50
CA THR A 203 -51.51 17.45 -15.12
C THR A 203 -50.76 17.35 -16.47
N PHE A 204 -49.90 16.33 -16.63
CA PHE A 204 -49.08 16.10 -17.83
C PHE A 204 -49.70 15.08 -18.82
N ILE A 205 -50.36 14.02 -18.33
CA ILE A 205 -50.94 12.89 -19.08
C ILE A 205 -52.16 13.33 -19.90
N ASN A 206 -53.00 14.20 -19.34
CA ASN A 206 -54.21 14.69 -20.00
C ASN A 206 -53.91 15.50 -21.28
N ALA A 207 -52.67 15.92 -21.49
CA ALA A 207 -52.28 16.74 -22.63
C ALA A 207 -51.80 15.97 -23.88
N GLU A 208 -51.54 14.66 -23.79
CA GLU A 208 -50.83 13.89 -24.83
C GLU A 208 -51.58 12.66 -25.36
N ASN A 209 -52.88 12.52 -25.00
CA ASN A 209 -53.73 11.38 -25.39
C ASN A 209 -53.04 10.01 -25.19
N LEU A 210 -52.43 9.79 -24.03
CA LEU A 210 -51.67 8.55 -23.76
C LEU A 210 -52.56 7.31 -23.50
N HIS A 211 -53.88 7.49 -23.39
CA HIS A 211 -54.90 6.43 -23.24
C HIS A 211 -54.53 5.34 -22.21
N VAL A 212 -54.25 5.72 -20.97
CA VAL A 212 -54.03 4.80 -19.85
C VAL A 212 -54.90 5.28 -18.68
N SER A 213 -55.74 4.40 -18.12
CA SER A 213 -56.61 4.75 -17.00
C SER A 213 -55.79 5.04 -15.73
N SER A 214 -56.34 5.80 -14.78
CA SER A 214 -55.68 6.06 -13.49
C SER A 214 -55.31 4.78 -12.73
N GLN A 215 -56.14 3.74 -12.85
CA GLN A 215 -55.92 2.42 -12.27
C GLN A 215 -54.75 1.68 -12.95
N ASP A 216 -54.67 1.77 -14.29
CA ASP A 216 -53.56 1.17 -15.04
C ASP A 216 -52.23 1.87 -14.77
N PHE A 217 -52.25 3.19 -14.52
CA PHE A 217 -51.07 3.96 -14.12
C PHE A 217 -50.52 3.52 -12.76
N LYS A 218 -51.40 3.37 -11.75
CA LYS A 218 -51.02 2.83 -10.42
C LYS A 218 -50.39 1.45 -10.55
N LYS A 219 -51.02 0.57 -11.34
CA LYS A 219 -50.50 -0.77 -11.60
C LYS A 219 -49.13 -0.71 -12.29
N LEU A 220 -48.98 0.10 -13.33
CA LEU A 220 -47.73 0.23 -14.07
C LEU A 220 -46.58 0.72 -13.18
N LEU A 221 -46.81 1.74 -12.34
CA LEU A 221 -45.79 2.21 -11.41
C LEU A 221 -45.37 1.12 -10.41
N LYS A 222 -46.34 0.37 -9.87
CA LYS A 222 -46.08 -0.79 -8.99
C LYS A 222 -45.29 -1.88 -9.72
N ILE A 223 -45.55 -2.12 -11.02
CA ILE A 223 -44.75 -3.04 -11.86
C ILE A 223 -43.33 -2.52 -12.03
N LEU A 224 -43.15 -1.26 -12.41
CA LEU A 224 -41.83 -0.68 -12.69
C LEU A 224 -40.93 -0.70 -11.46
N ARG A 225 -41.42 -0.24 -10.30
CA ARG A 225 -40.66 -0.25 -9.05
C ARG A 225 -40.23 -1.64 -8.61
N LEU A 226 -41.01 -2.68 -8.95
CA LEU A 226 -40.70 -4.06 -8.58
C LEU A 226 -39.72 -4.73 -9.54
N ASN A 227 -39.78 -4.40 -10.83
CA ASN A 227 -39.11 -5.14 -11.89
C ASN A 227 -37.87 -4.43 -12.47
N CYS A 228 -37.68 -3.14 -12.18
CA CYS A 228 -36.48 -2.42 -12.61
C CYS A 228 -35.21 -2.92 -11.90
N TYR A 229 -34.16 -3.09 -12.68
CA TYR A 229 -32.81 -3.28 -12.22
C TYR A 229 -32.20 -1.92 -11.89
N PHE A 230 -31.49 -1.86 -10.77
CA PHE A 230 -31.04 -0.61 -10.18
C PHE A 230 -29.53 -0.67 -9.95
N THR A 231 -28.80 0.32 -10.44
CA THR A 231 -27.33 0.33 -10.38
C THR A 231 -26.77 0.93 -9.09
N VAL A 232 -27.57 1.53 -8.20
CA VAL A 232 -27.01 2.24 -7.02
C VAL A 232 -26.34 1.31 -6.03
N ASP A 233 -26.69 0.02 -5.92
CA ASP A 233 -25.91 -0.90 -5.08
C ASP A 233 -24.46 -1.04 -5.58
N ARG A 234 -24.27 -1.01 -6.91
CA ARG A 234 -22.93 -0.90 -7.52
C ARG A 234 -22.39 0.51 -7.44
N ALA A 235 -23.24 1.53 -7.62
CA ALA A 235 -22.80 2.90 -7.52
C ALA A 235 -22.33 3.24 -6.11
N MET A 236 -22.93 2.72 -5.03
CA MET A 236 -22.46 2.85 -3.64
C MET A 236 -21.13 2.13 -3.42
N GLN A 237 -20.87 1.03 -4.13
CA GLN A 237 -19.58 0.33 -4.16
C GLN A 237 -18.55 1.03 -5.08
N ILE A 238 -19.01 1.87 -6.00
CA ILE A 238 -18.21 2.60 -6.99
C ILE A 238 -17.97 4.07 -6.54
N LEU A 239 -18.85 4.62 -5.70
CA LEU A 239 -18.77 5.89 -4.97
C LEU A 239 -17.68 5.82 -3.88
N GLU A 240 -17.08 4.65 -3.68
CA GLU A 240 -15.80 4.46 -3.00
C GLU A 240 -14.63 5.05 -3.80
N ASN A 241 -14.87 5.50 -5.04
CA ASN A 241 -13.99 6.35 -5.81
C ASN A 241 -14.70 7.69 -6.11
N PRO A 242 -14.25 8.83 -5.55
CA PRO A 242 -14.82 10.15 -5.81
C PRO A 242 -14.74 10.59 -7.29
N PHE A 243 -14.04 9.85 -8.15
CA PHE A 243 -13.92 10.10 -9.60
C PHE A 243 -14.84 9.22 -10.46
N SER A 244 -15.68 8.37 -9.86
CA SER A 244 -16.44 7.42 -10.68
C SER A 244 -17.75 7.98 -11.23
N ARG A 245 -17.84 8.02 -12.57
CA ARG A 245 -18.98 8.52 -13.36
C ARG A 245 -20.20 7.56 -13.37
N ALA A 246 -20.49 6.84 -12.29
CA ALA A 246 -21.51 5.78 -12.28
C ALA A 246 -22.94 6.31 -12.56
N PRO A 247 -23.65 5.79 -13.59
CA PRO A 247 -25.04 6.16 -13.83
C PRO A 247 -25.93 5.63 -12.70
N LEU A 248 -26.68 6.52 -12.05
CA LEU A 248 -27.68 6.17 -11.04
C LEU A 248 -29.05 6.07 -11.71
N SER A 249 -29.33 4.97 -12.40
CA SER A 249 -30.59 4.79 -13.15
C SER A 249 -31.28 3.46 -12.85
N ASP A 250 -32.59 3.45 -13.07
CA ASP A 250 -33.45 2.29 -13.11
C ASP A 250 -33.58 1.82 -14.55
N TYR A 251 -33.54 0.50 -14.77
CA TYR A 251 -33.56 -0.14 -16.08
C TYR A 251 -34.57 -1.29 -16.08
N LEU A 252 -35.57 -1.25 -16.97
CA LEU A 252 -36.52 -2.34 -17.13
C LEU A 252 -36.11 -3.26 -18.27
N TYR A 253 -35.92 -4.55 -17.97
CA TYR A 253 -35.59 -5.59 -18.95
C TYR A 253 -36.69 -6.66 -18.94
N PRO A 254 -37.66 -6.64 -19.87
CA PRO A 254 -38.86 -7.47 -19.82
C PRO A 254 -38.59 -8.97 -19.61
N LYS A 255 -37.53 -9.53 -20.23
CA LYS A 255 -37.17 -10.94 -20.04
C LYS A 255 -36.33 -11.14 -18.78
N ALA A 256 -35.29 -10.34 -18.56
CA ALA A 256 -34.42 -10.51 -17.39
C ALA A 256 -35.15 -10.28 -16.06
N SER A 257 -36.20 -9.46 -16.01
CA SER A 257 -37.03 -9.26 -14.81
C SER A 257 -37.83 -10.50 -14.39
N GLN A 258 -37.90 -11.54 -15.24
CA GLN A 258 -38.55 -12.82 -14.91
C GLN A 258 -37.59 -13.84 -14.26
N ILE A 259 -36.31 -13.51 -14.09
CA ILE A 259 -35.34 -14.40 -13.45
C ILE A 259 -35.59 -14.41 -11.94
N GLN A 260 -35.66 -15.59 -11.32
CA GLN A 260 -36.01 -15.73 -9.91
C GLN A 260 -34.89 -15.26 -8.96
N HIS A 261 -35.28 -14.93 -7.73
CA HIS A 261 -34.35 -14.54 -6.68
C HIS A 261 -33.73 -15.72 -5.90
N SER A 262 -32.48 -15.57 -5.46
CA SER A 262 -31.90 -16.34 -4.34
C SER A 262 -30.87 -15.49 -3.59
N CYS A 263 -30.83 -15.63 -2.24
CA CYS A 263 -29.74 -15.07 -1.42
C CYS A 263 -28.41 -15.81 -1.60
N VAL A 264 -28.43 -16.94 -2.33
CA VAL A 264 -27.28 -17.73 -2.78
C VAL A 264 -27.49 -18.02 -4.26
N PRO A 265 -27.21 -17.04 -5.13
CA PRO A 265 -27.55 -17.13 -6.54
C PRO A 265 -26.60 -18.07 -7.28
N ASN A 266 -27.11 -18.75 -8.31
CA ASN A 266 -26.32 -19.54 -9.25
C ASN A 266 -26.01 -18.78 -10.56
N CYS A 267 -26.57 -17.58 -10.72
CA CYS A 267 -26.27 -16.65 -11.81
C CYS A 267 -25.86 -15.27 -11.25
N SER A 268 -24.99 -14.57 -11.98
CA SER A 268 -24.66 -13.16 -11.76
C SER A 268 -25.09 -12.33 -12.97
N TRP A 269 -25.33 -11.04 -12.76
CA TRP A 269 -25.73 -10.13 -13.84
C TRP A 269 -24.91 -8.84 -13.77
N VAL A 270 -24.68 -8.22 -14.93
CA VAL A 270 -24.05 -6.91 -15.12
C VAL A 270 -24.86 -6.09 -16.12
N ILE A 271 -24.84 -4.77 -16.00
CA ILE A 271 -25.35 -3.85 -17.01
C ILE A 271 -24.14 -3.14 -17.62
N SER A 272 -24.01 -3.18 -18.94
CA SER A 272 -22.95 -2.46 -19.66
C SER A 272 -23.12 -0.95 -19.50
N TRP A 273 -22.02 -0.22 -19.66
CA TRP A 273 -22.09 1.23 -19.75
C TRP A 273 -22.70 1.68 -21.08
N THR A 274 -23.01 2.98 -21.19
CA THR A 274 -23.57 3.65 -22.38
C THR A 274 -22.87 3.21 -23.67
N PRO A 275 -23.58 3.16 -24.82
CA PRO A 275 -24.91 3.71 -25.05
C PRO A 275 -26.08 2.73 -24.84
N ASP A 276 -25.84 1.41 -24.83
CA ASP A 276 -26.92 0.42 -24.94
C ASP A 276 -27.47 -0.08 -23.61
N PHE A 277 -26.76 0.15 -22.50
CA PHE A 277 -27.12 -0.33 -21.15
C PHE A 277 -27.53 -1.81 -21.12
N LYS A 278 -26.81 -2.67 -21.84
CA LYS A 278 -27.19 -4.07 -22.03
C LYS A 278 -26.99 -4.85 -20.74
N ILE A 279 -28.05 -5.51 -20.24
CA ILE A 279 -27.90 -6.50 -19.17
C ILE A 279 -27.31 -7.78 -19.75
N ARG A 280 -26.33 -8.35 -19.07
CA ARG A 280 -25.81 -9.71 -19.33
C ARG A 280 -25.99 -10.55 -18.09
N VAL A 281 -26.55 -11.73 -18.26
CA VAL A 281 -26.71 -12.72 -17.18
C VAL A 281 -25.81 -13.90 -17.48
N ARG A 282 -24.99 -14.29 -16.50
CA ARG A 282 -24.07 -15.43 -16.60
C ARG A 282 -24.26 -16.42 -15.47
N THR A 283 -23.95 -17.67 -15.72
CA THR A 283 -23.87 -18.71 -14.68
C THR A 283 -22.65 -18.47 -13.78
N ALA A 284 -22.86 -18.35 -12.47
CA ALA A 284 -21.78 -18.20 -11.49
C ALA A 284 -21.15 -19.56 -11.14
N VAL A 285 -21.96 -20.62 -11.09
CA VAL A 285 -21.56 -22.00 -10.81
C VAL A 285 -22.06 -22.94 -11.93
N PRO A 286 -21.59 -24.20 -12.01
CA PRO A 286 -22.20 -25.18 -12.90
C PRO A 286 -23.67 -25.44 -12.52
N ILE A 287 -24.55 -25.56 -13.51
CA ILE A 287 -26.01 -25.72 -13.34
C ILE A 287 -26.48 -26.96 -14.10
N LYS A 288 -27.35 -27.78 -13.48
CA LYS A 288 -27.91 -28.97 -14.14
C LYS A 288 -29.15 -28.63 -14.94
N LYS A 289 -29.40 -29.41 -15.99
CA LYS A 289 -30.64 -29.33 -16.77
C LYS A 289 -31.86 -29.41 -15.84
N GLY A 290 -32.79 -28.48 -15.99
CA GLY A 290 -34.02 -28.41 -15.22
C GLY A 290 -33.90 -27.60 -13.92
N ASP A 291 -32.70 -27.20 -13.50
CA ASP A 291 -32.54 -26.34 -12.33
C ASP A 291 -33.06 -24.92 -12.60
N PRO A 292 -33.68 -24.26 -11.61
CA PRO A 292 -34.04 -22.86 -11.69
C PRO A 292 -32.79 -21.97 -11.73
N LEU A 293 -32.81 -20.97 -12.61
CA LEU A 293 -31.79 -19.94 -12.74
C LEU A 293 -32.16 -18.77 -11.82
N LYS A 294 -31.24 -18.42 -10.92
CA LYS A 294 -31.49 -17.48 -9.84
C LYS A 294 -30.40 -16.43 -9.72
N VAL A 295 -30.82 -15.18 -9.58
CA VAL A 295 -29.96 -14.02 -9.32
C VAL A 295 -30.24 -13.43 -7.93
N SER A 296 -29.34 -12.62 -7.40
CA SER A 296 -29.69 -11.81 -6.23
C SER A 296 -30.37 -10.52 -6.69
N TYR A 297 -31.47 -10.17 -6.03
CA TYR A 297 -32.19 -8.89 -6.22
C TYR A 297 -31.64 -7.81 -5.28
N TYR A 298 -30.79 -8.21 -4.35
CA TYR A 298 -30.10 -7.32 -3.43
C TYR A 298 -28.61 -7.65 -3.50
N LEU A 299 -27.82 -6.79 -4.14
CA LEU A 299 -26.42 -7.12 -4.42
C LEU A 299 -25.60 -7.23 -3.12
N ARG A 300 -26.03 -6.58 -2.02
CA ARG A 300 -25.42 -6.73 -0.69
C ARG A 300 -25.98 -7.90 0.14
N ALA A 301 -26.78 -8.80 -0.45
CA ALA A 301 -27.35 -9.93 0.27
C ALA A 301 -26.27 -10.81 0.93
N GLY A 302 -25.08 -10.92 0.33
CA GLY A 302 -23.94 -11.68 0.87
C GLY A 302 -23.34 -11.12 2.16
N ILE A 303 -23.77 -9.94 2.63
CA ILE A 303 -23.06 -9.16 3.67
C ILE A 303 -23.96 -8.80 4.84
N LYS A 304 -25.25 -8.56 4.56
CA LYS A 304 -26.20 -8.11 5.58
C LYS A 304 -26.73 -9.25 6.45
N ASN A 305 -27.15 -8.84 7.64
CA ASN A 305 -27.82 -9.68 8.63
C ASN A 305 -29.11 -10.28 8.07
N ARG A 306 -29.61 -11.34 8.72
CA ARG A 306 -30.86 -12.02 8.32
C ARG A 306 -32.04 -11.06 8.23
N MET A 307 -32.26 -10.23 9.25
CA MET A 307 -33.42 -9.36 9.35
C MET A 307 -33.43 -8.33 8.21
N ASP A 308 -32.36 -7.55 8.05
CA ASP A 308 -32.20 -6.58 6.97
C ASP A 308 -32.36 -7.24 5.60
N ARG A 309 -31.66 -8.36 5.38
CA ARG A 309 -31.67 -9.07 4.10
C ARG A 309 -33.08 -9.55 3.78
N VAL A 310 -33.73 -10.25 4.71
CA VAL A 310 -35.05 -10.86 4.48
C VAL A 310 -36.13 -9.77 4.36
N GLN A 311 -36.04 -8.67 5.11
CA GLN A 311 -36.94 -7.51 4.96
C GLN A 311 -36.76 -6.82 3.60
N THR A 312 -35.52 -6.49 3.22
CA THR A 312 -35.22 -5.84 1.94
C THR A 312 -35.67 -6.70 0.76
N ILE A 313 -35.44 -8.01 0.84
CA ILE A 313 -35.86 -8.94 -0.21
C ILE A 313 -37.37 -9.13 -0.20
N ARG A 314 -38.03 -9.19 0.96
CA ARG A 314 -39.50 -9.23 1.03
C ARG A 314 -40.12 -8.02 0.35
N PHE A 315 -39.56 -6.83 0.56
CA PHE A 315 -39.98 -5.62 -0.12
C PHE A 315 -39.90 -5.77 -1.65
N ARG A 316 -38.81 -6.37 -2.17
CA ARG A 316 -38.64 -6.62 -3.62
C ARG A 316 -39.36 -7.85 -4.17
N LEU A 317 -39.71 -8.83 -3.33
CA LEU A 317 -40.37 -10.06 -3.76
C LEU A 317 -41.88 -10.06 -3.52
N GLY A 318 -42.40 -9.16 -2.68
CA GLY A 318 -43.78 -9.23 -2.19
C GLY A 318 -44.08 -10.51 -1.39
N GLN A 319 -43.05 -11.28 -0.99
CA GLN A 319 -43.19 -12.50 -0.18
C GLN A 319 -41.86 -12.81 0.53
N TRP A 320 -41.90 -13.67 1.55
CA TRP A 320 -40.70 -14.13 2.25
C TRP A 320 -39.81 -15.00 1.36
N CYS A 321 -38.51 -14.70 1.31
CA CYS A 321 -37.55 -15.52 0.57
C CYS A 321 -37.34 -16.88 1.25
N LYS A 322 -37.58 -17.96 0.49
CA LYS A 322 -37.47 -19.36 0.96
C LYS A 322 -36.22 -20.09 0.45
N CYS A 323 -35.16 -19.36 0.07
CA CYS A 323 -33.91 -20.00 -0.37
C CYS A 323 -33.23 -20.74 0.80
N TRP A 324 -32.31 -21.66 0.49
CA TRP A 324 -31.63 -22.49 1.49
C TRP A 324 -30.98 -21.69 2.62
N ARG A 325 -30.36 -20.54 2.31
CA ARG A 325 -29.78 -19.65 3.33
C ARG A 325 -30.82 -19.00 4.24
N CYS A 326 -31.99 -18.64 3.72
CA CYS A 326 -33.06 -18.07 4.54
C CYS A 326 -33.71 -19.14 5.43
N HIS A 327 -33.85 -20.36 4.93
CA HIS A 327 -34.45 -21.46 5.67
C HIS A 327 -33.52 -22.03 6.76
N ASP A 328 -32.21 -22.06 6.53
CA ASP A 328 -31.24 -22.57 7.50
C ASP A 328 -30.99 -21.55 8.63
N PRO A 329 -31.25 -21.88 9.92
CA PRO A 329 -30.96 -21.00 11.07
C PRO A 329 -29.49 -20.56 11.14
N THR A 330 -28.55 -21.40 10.69
CA THR A 330 -27.10 -21.14 10.70
C THR A 330 -26.63 -20.34 9.48
N GLU A 331 -27.52 -20.05 8.52
CA GLU A 331 -27.20 -19.37 7.27
C GLU A 331 -26.09 -20.08 6.48
N LEU A 332 -26.24 -21.38 6.24
CA LEU A 332 -25.27 -22.28 5.58
C LEU A 332 -23.97 -22.43 6.36
N GLY A 333 -24.07 -22.53 7.68
CA GLY A 333 -22.92 -22.62 8.58
C GLY A 333 -22.07 -21.34 8.67
N THR A 334 -22.52 -20.22 8.07
CA THR A 334 -21.81 -18.94 8.18
C THR A 334 -22.05 -18.27 9.52
N PHE A 335 -23.18 -18.54 10.18
CA PHE A 335 -23.57 -17.91 11.44
C PHE A 335 -23.59 -16.37 11.37
N ALA A 336 -23.92 -15.82 10.19
CA ALA A 336 -23.84 -14.39 9.92
C ALA A 336 -24.72 -13.52 10.83
N SER A 337 -25.77 -14.07 11.44
CA SER A 337 -26.61 -13.37 12.41
C SER A 337 -26.52 -13.96 13.82
N ALA A 338 -25.65 -14.94 14.07
CA ALA A 338 -25.60 -15.66 15.33
C ALA A 338 -24.94 -14.85 16.45
N ILE A 339 -25.58 -14.86 17.61
CA ILE A 339 -25.07 -14.23 18.83
C ILE A 339 -24.53 -15.29 19.78
N THR A 340 -23.63 -14.89 20.66
CA THR A 340 -23.13 -15.79 21.70
C THR A 340 -24.13 -15.94 22.84
N CYS A 341 -24.23 -17.15 23.39
CA CYS A 341 -24.88 -17.41 24.67
C CYS A 341 -23.99 -16.91 25.83
N SER A 342 -24.41 -17.17 27.06
CA SER A 342 -23.66 -16.81 28.27
C SER A 342 -22.25 -17.40 28.28
N LYS A 343 -21.32 -16.70 28.94
CA LYS A 343 -19.92 -17.15 29.10
C LYS A 343 -19.82 -18.58 29.66
N LYS A 344 -20.68 -18.93 30.63
CA LYS A 344 -20.77 -20.28 31.20
C LYS A 344 -21.15 -21.34 30.15
N CYS A 345 -22.02 -21.00 29.21
CA CYS A 345 -22.45 -21.90 28.14
C CYS A 345 -21.34 -22.11 27.10
N ARG A 346 -20.65 -21.04 26.70
CA ARG A 346 -19.55 -21.11 25.71
C ARG A 346 -18.40 -22.00 26.13
N ASN A 347 -18.11 -22.09 27.43
CA ASN A 347 -17.00 -22.88 27.95
C ASN A 347 -17.34 -24.38 28.13
N LYS A 348 -18.58 -24.81 27.86
CA LYS A 348 -18.94 -26.23 27.90
C LYS A 348 -18.39 -26.95 26.66
N LYS A 349 -17.48 -27.91 26.86
CA LYS A 349 -17.06 -28.83 25.80
C LYS A 349 -18.17 -29.85 25.56
N VAL A 350 -18.93 -29.70 24.47
CA VAL A 350 -19.98 -30.67 24.09
C VAL A 350 -19.64 -31.28 22.73
N GLY A 351 -18.79 -32.31 22.74
CA GLY A 351 -18.48 -33.11 21.55
C GLY A 351 -18.07 -32.29 20.31
N PRO A 352 -18.37 -32.76 19.09
CA PRO A 352 -17.98 -32.09 17.84
C PRO A 352 -19.00 -31.02 17.36
N LYS A 353 -20.01 -30.65 18.16
CA LYS A 353 -21.12 -29.76 17.76
C LYS A 353 -20.93 -28.32 18.30
N PRO A 354 -21.50 -27.29 17.62
CA PRO A 354 -21.07 -25.91 17.79
C PRO A 354 -21.25 -25.37 19.21
N VAL A 355 -20.29 -24.53 19.56
CA VAL A 355 -20.16 -23.71 20.78
C VAL A 355 -21.44 -22.90 21.02
N GLY A 356 -21.76 -22.58 22.28
CA GLY A 356 -23.00 -21.94 22.70
C GLY A 356 -23.36 -20.63 21.98
N TYR A 357 -23.94 -20.74 20.78
CA TYR A 357 -24.52 -19.66 19.99
C TYR A 357 -26.05 -19.72 20.07
N MET A 358 -26.72 -18.57 19.99
CA MET A 358 -28.16 -18.47 19.87
C MET A 358 -28.54 -18.22 18.41
N LEU A 359 -29.52 -18.98 17.93
CA LEU A 359 -30.01 -18.98 16.56
C LEU A 359 -31.54 -18.80 16.57
N PRO A 360 -32.14 -18.24 15.51
CA PRO A 360 -33.59 -18.14 15.42
C PRO A 360 -34.23 -19.53 15.43
N GLU A 361 -35.28 -19.73 16.24
CA GLU A 361 -36.06 -20.98 16.22
C GLU A 361 -36.90 -21.09 14.95
N ASP A 362 -37.45 -19.96 14.49
CA ASP A 362 -38.11 -19.83 13.19
C ASP A 362 -37.31 -18.84 12.32
N PRO A 363 -36.49 -19.33 11.38
CA PRO A 363 -35.64 -18.50 10.54
C PRO A 363 -36.37 -17.59 9.55
N LEU A 364 -37.67 -17.85 9.30
CA LEU A 364 -38.51 -17.10 8.36
C LEU A 364 -39.46 -16.12 9.08
N SER A 365 -39.65 -16.27 10.39
CA SER A 365 -40.40 -15.32 11.20
C SER A 365 -39.53 -14.13 11.62
N LEU A 366 -39.95 -12.93 11.21
CA LEU A 366 -39.39 -11.67 11.71
C LEU A 366 -40.27 -11.02 12.78
N SER A 367 -41.15 -11.81 13.43
CA SER A 367 -41.91 -11.30 14.57
C SER A 367 -40.94 -10.81 15.64
N TYR A 368 -41.22 -9.63 16.22
CA TYR A 368 -40.49 -9.12 17.37
C TYR A 368 -40.63 -10.04 18.59
N THR A 369 -41.60 -10.96 18.59
CA THR A 369 -41.80 -12.00 19.61
C THR A 369 -41.12 -13.34 19.28
N SER A 370 -40.44 -13.45 18.13
CA SER A 370 -39.75 -14.69 17.74
C SER A 370 -38.58 -15.00 18.69
N HIS A 371 -38.49 -16.27 19.07
CA HIS A 371 -37.48 -16.74 20.01
C HIS A 371 -36.22 -17.20 19.28
N TRP A 372 -35.09 -16.95 19.93
CA TRP A 372 -33.78 -17.45 19.58
C TRP A 372 -33.35 -18.45 20.64
N ARG A 373 -32.91 -19.63 20.21
CA ARG A 373 -32.53 -20.73 21.09
C ARG A 373 -31.05 -21.05 20.97
N CYS A 374 -30.42 -21.31 22.11
CA CYS A 374 -29.07 -21.85 22.13
C CYS A 374 -29.08 -23.36 21.92
N GLY A 375 -28.34 -23.85 20.93
CA GLY A 375 -28.21 -25.28 20.65
C GLY A 375 -27.51 -26.09 21.75
N THR A 376 -26.74 -25.44 22.63
CA THR A 376 -25.94 -26.13 23.67
C THR A 376 -26.67 -26.23 25.02
N CYS A 377 -27.27 -25.14 25.51
CA CYS A 377 -27.96 -25.13 26.81
C CYS A 377 -29.48 -25.01 26.71
N GLY A 378 -30.04 -24.84 25.51
CA GLY A 378 -31.47 -24.73 25.29
C GLY A 378 -32.09 -23.38 25.69
N VAL A 379 -31.33 -22.43 26.25
CA VAL A 379 -31.87 -21.14 26.67
C VAL A 379 -32.53 -20.41 25.50
N ARG A 380 -33.68 -19.79 25.77
CA ARG A 380 -34.45 -19.00 24.81
C ARG A 380 -34.40 -17.52 25.17
N LYS A 381 -34.33 -16.66 24.16
CA LYS A 381 -34.45 -15.20 24.29
C LYS A 381 -35.27 -14.64 23.15
N VAL A 382 -35.93 -13.52 23.39
CA VAL A 382 -36.59 -12.76 22.32
C VAL A 382 -35.51 -12.12 21.43
N GLY A 383 -35.61 -12.34 20.11
CA GLY A 383 -34.57 -11.91 19.15
C GLY A 383 -34.39 -10.40 19.03
N TYR A 384 -35.46 -9.63 19.24
CA TYR A 384 -35.50 -8.18 19.01
C TYR A 384 -34.45 -7.39 19.79
N ASN A 385 -34.33 -7.63 21.11
CA ASN A 385 -33.43 -6.86 21.96
C ASN A 385 -31.97 -6.99 21.52
N VAL A 386 -31.57 -8.18 21.03
CA VAL A 386 -30.20 -8.40 20.58
C VAL A 386 -29.96 -7.83 19.18
N ALA A 387 -30.94 -7.93 18.28
CA ALA A 387 -30.85 -7.29 16.97
C ALA A 387 -30.72 -5.78 17.09
N TYR A 388 -31.46 -5.14 18.01
CA TYR A 388 -31.43 -3.70 18.23
C TYR A 388 -30.07 -3.19 18.73
N ASP A 389 -29.47 -3.83 19.73
CA ASP A 389 -28.17 -3.40 20.26
C ASP A 389 -27.04 -3.55 19.22
N ILE A 390 -27.09 -4.61 18.43
CA ILE A 390 -26.14 -4.84 17.34
C ILE A 390 -26.35 -3.84 16.20
N GLN A 391 -27.60 -3.48 15.89
CA GLN A 391 -27.92 -2.50 14.86
C GLN A 391 -27.29 -1.14 15.17
N LYS A 392 -27.34 -0.69 16.43
CA LYS A 392 -26.70 0.56 16.86
C LYS A 392 -25.19 0.62 16.59
N LEU A 393 -24.51 -0.52 16.67
CA LEU A 393 -23.08 -0.59 16.33
C LEU A 393 -22.89 -0.35 14.82
N GLY A 394 -23.74 -0.93 13.98
CA GLY A 394 -23.75 -0.72 12.53
C GLY A 394 -24.08 0.73 12.17
N ASP A 395 -25.08 1.32 12.81
CA ASP A 395 -25.46 2.73 12.61
C ASP A 395 -24.32 3.69 12.99
N THR A 396 -23.47 3.29 13.94
CA THR A 396 -22.29 4.06 14.33
C THR A 396 -21.18 3.98 13.27
N ILE A 397 -20.90 2.80 12.72
CA ILE A 397 -19.98 2.66 11.57
C ILE A 397 -20.47 3.56 10.42
N PHE A 398 -21.75 3.44 10.06
CA PHE A 398 -22.34 4.21 8.96
C PHE A 398 -22.19 5.72 9.14
N ARG A 399 -22.48 6.26 10.33
CA ARG A 399 -22.32 7.70 10.62
C ARG A 399 -20.86 8.15 10.48
N MET A 400 -19.93 7.40 11.05
CA MET A 400 -18.50 7.73 10.95
C MET A 400 -17.99 7.64 9.50
N GLU A 401 -18.49 6.69 8.70
CA GLU A 401 -18.20 6.62 7.25
C GLU A 401 -18.69 7.88 6.51
N MET A 402 -19.87 8.39 6.85
CA MET A 402 -20.39 9.64 6.27
C MET A 402 -19.49 10.83 6.62
N ASP A 403 -19.02 10.92 7.86
CA ASP A 403 -18.09 11.96 8.30
C ASP A 403 -16.74 11.86 7.56
N CYS A 404 -16.24 10.66 7.28
CA CYS A 404 -14.99 10.48 6.51
C CYS A 404 -15.11 11.00 5.07
N ASN A 405 -16.28 10.83 4.45
CA ASN A 405 -16.52 11.27 3.07
C ASN A 405 -16.65 12.81 2.95
N SER A 406 -16.77 13.55 4.06
CA SER A 406 -16.80 15.01 4.14
C SER A 406 -15.46 15.62 4.60
N GLY A 407 -14.37 14.84 4.62
CA GLY A 407 -12.99 15.34 4.86
C GLY A 407 -12.43 15.07 6.27
N SER A 408 -13.00 14.13 7.04
CA SER A 408 -12.56 13.82 8.41
C SER A 408 -11.52 12.68 8.53
N ASN A 409 -11.12 12.38 9.77
CA ASN A 409 -10.03 11.47 10.14
C ASN A 409 -10.38 9.97 9.97
N THR A 410 -9.97 9.38 8.85
CA THR A 410 -10.10 7.95 8.52
C THR A 410 -9.49 7.01 9.56
N GLU A 411 -8.49 7.46 10.31
CA GLU A 411 -7.83 6.68 11.36
C GLU A 411 -8.81 6.31 12.50
N SER A 412 -9.65 7.27 12.92
CA SER A 412 -10.62 7.06 14.00
C SER A 412 -11.62 5.96 13.65
N LEU A 413 -12.10 5.95 12.41
CA LEU A 413 -13.00 4.92 11.88
C LEU A 413 -12.33 3.54 11.86
N ILE A 414 -11.09 3.46 11.37
CA ILE A 414 -10.33 2.20 11.32
C ILE A 414 -10.11 1.66 12.73
N ASN A 415 -9.70 2.52 13.66
CA ASN A 415 -9.46 2.15 15.06
C ASN A 415 -10.75 1.70 15.74
N TYR A 416 -11.87 2.41 15.53
CA TYR A 416 -13.18 1.98 16.01
C TYR A 416 -13.56 0.58 15.48
N CYS A 417 -13.34 0.32 14.19
CA CYS A 417 -13.62 -0.98 13.60
C CYS A 417 -12.74 -2.09 14.20
N LYS A 418 -11.43 -1.87 14.37
CA LYS A 418 -10.50 -2.81 15.02
C LYS A 418 -10.91 -3.11 16.46
N ASP A 419 -11.31 -2.08 17.19
CA ASP A 419 -11.83 -2.17 18.56
C ASP A 419 -13.11 -2.98 18.64
N LEU A 420 -14.06 -2.70 17.75
CA LEU A 420 -15.33 -3.42 17.65
C LEU A 420 -15.09 -4.91 17.42
N ILE A 421 -14.23 -5.26 16.46
CA ILE A 421 -13.88 -6.65 16.16
C ILE A 421 -13.28 -7.31 17.42
N THR A 422 -12.34 -6.65 18.08
CA THR A 422 -11.66 -7.16 19.28
C THR A 422 -12.61 -7.34 20.48
N LYS A 423 -13.56 -6.42 20.66
CA LYS A 423 -14.51 -6.40 21.78
C LYS A 423 -15.65 -7.41 21.58
N HIS A 424 -16.13 -7.60 20.36
CA HIS A 424 -17.37 -8.35 20.09
C HIS A 424 -17.17 -9.72 19.41
N SER A 425 -16.16 -9.89 18.55
CA SER A 425 -15.95 -11.13 17.81
C SER A 425 -15.64 -12.31 18.75
N GLY A 426 -16.44 -13.38 18.66
CA GLY A 426 -16.35 -14.57 19.53
C GLY A 426 -16.79 -14.35 20.99
N LYS A 427 -17.03 -13.11 21.41
CA LYS A 427 -17.38 -12.71 22.78
C LYS A 427 -18.85 -12.36 22.95
N THR A 428 -19.39 -11.58 22.02
CA THR A 428 -20.79 -11.12 22.01
C THR A 428 -21.51 -11.72 20.81
N VAL A 429 -20.84 -11.77 19.66
CA VAL A 429 -21.36 -12.31 18.41
C VAL A 429 -20.44 -13.41 17.85
N HIS A 430 -20.93 -14.22 16.92
CA HIS A 430 -20.09 -15.18 16.20
C HIS A 430 -18.96 -14.46 15.43
N PRO A 431 -17.76 -15.06 15.26
CA PRO A 431 -16.68 -14.43 14.51
C PRO A 431 -17.05 -14.00 13.09
N ASN A 432 -17.91 -14.77 12.41
CA ASN A 432 -18.44 -14.45 11.08
C ASN A 432 -19.71 -13.58 11.09
N HIS A 433 -20.09 -13.02 12.23
CA HIS A 433 -21.31 -12.22 12.33
C HIS A 433 -21.22 -10.97 11.44
N TRP A 434 -22.35 -10.53 10.87
CA TRP A 434 -22.41 -9.47 9.87
C TRP A 434 -21.74 -8.17 10.33
N ILE A 435 -21.86 -7.78 11.61
CA ILE A 435 -21.20 -6.58 12.13
C ILE A 435 -19.67 -6.67 12.08
N VAL A 436 -19.11 -7.86 12.27
CA VAL A 436 -17.66 -8.12 12.15
C VAL A 436 -17.28 -8.04 10.67
N GLN A 437 -18.12 -8.59 9.78
CA GLN A 437 -17.91 -8.48 8.33
C GLN A 437 -17.97 -7.02 7.85
N ASP A 438 -18.93 -6.24 8.35
CA ASP A 438 -19.12 -4.82 7.99
C ASP A 438 -17.91 -3.99 8.45
N ALA A 439 -17.51 -4.11 9.72
CA ALA A 439 -16.30 -3.48 10.25
C ALA A 439 -15.03 -3.89 9.47
N THR A 440 -14.91 -5.17 9.09
CA THR A 440 -13.76 -5.64 8.30
C THR A 440 -13.77 -5.06 6.88
N ARG A 441 -14.94 -4.93 6.25
CA ARG A 441 -15.08 -4.29 4.93
C ARG A 441 -14.75 -2.81 5.00
N THR A 442 -15.21 -2.10 6.03
CA THR A 442 -14.85 -0.70 6.29
C THR A 442 -13.34 -0.53 6.44
N ILE A 443 -12.66 -1.44 7.16
CA ILE A 443 -11.19 -1.44 7.23
C ILE A 443 -10.57 -1.62 5.84
N LEU A 444 -10.99 -2.61 5.05
CA LEU A 444 -10.45 -2.82 3.70
C LEU A 444 -10.68 -1.63 2.75
N LYS A 445 -11.76 -0.87 2.98
CA LYS A 445 -12.10 0.32 2.20
C LYS A 445 -11.20 1.51 2.54
N TYR A 446 -11.04 1.82 3.83
CA TYR A 446 -10.40 3.07 4.26
C TYR A 446 -8.90 2.92 4.59
N LEU A 447 -8.41 1.71 4.88
CA LEU A 447 -7.00 1.49 5.24
C LEU A 447 -6.01 1.92 4.13
N PRO A 448 -6.22 1.61 2.83
CA PRO A 448 -5.31 2.04 1.78
C PRO A 448 -5.19 3.56 1.68
N ALA A 449 -6.32 4.27 1.77
CA ALA A 449 -6.35 5.73 1.72
C ALA A 449 -5.65 6.37 2.93
N HIS A 450 -5.86 5.81 4.12
CA HIS A 450 -5.18 6.23 5.35
C HIS A 450 -3.65 6.08 5.27
N CYS A 451 -3.17 5.02 4.61
CA CYS A 451 -1.73 4.79 4.40
C CYS A 451 -1.17 5.50 3.15
N HIS A 452 -1.87 6.51 2.59
CA HIS A 452 -1.47 7.20 1.34
C HIS A 452 -1.17 6.23 0.17
N HIS A 453 -1.91 5.12 0.08
CA HIS A 453 -1.72 4.02 -0.89
C HIS A 453 -0.37 3.30 -0.80
N SER A 454 0.35 3.44 0.32
CA SER A 454 1.61 2.75 0.61
C SER A 454 1.53 2.09 1.99
N MET A 455 1.16 0.81 2.02
CA MET A 455 1.11 0.03 3.26
C MET A 455 2.45 -0.65 3.51
N ASP A 456 2.93 -0.61 4.76
CA ASP A 456 4.04 -1.47 5.18
C ASP A 456 3.66 -2.96 5.13
N LEU A 457 4.65 -3.84 5.29
CA LEU A 457 4.46 -5.29 5.18
C LEU A 457 3.46 -5.84 6.21
N GLU A 458 3.48 -5.36 7.46
CA GLU A 458 2.60 -5.83 8.53
C GLU A 458 1.14 -5.40 8.27
N THR A 459 0.95 -4.13 7.92
CA THR A 459 -0.33 -3.54 7.55
C THR A 459 -0.91 -4.25 6.32
N SER A 460 -0.08 -4.52 5.31
CA SER A 460 -0.49 -5.28 4.12
C SER A 460 -0.85 -6.73 4.47
N GLN A 461 -0.11 -7.39 5.36
CA GLN A 461 -0.45 -8.75 5.82
C GLN A 461 -1.80 -8.78 6.55
N TYR A 462 -2.07 -7.78 7.39
CA TYR A 462 -3.37 -7.61 8.02
C TYR A 462 -4.49 -7.36 6.99
N TYR A 463 -4.24 -6.53 5.98
CA TYR A 463 -5.17 -6.29 4.87
C TYR A 463 -5.52 -7.58 4.13
N VAL A 464 -4.51 -8.38 3.74
CA VAL A 464 -4.70 -9.68 3.08
C VAL A 464 -5.50 -10.64 3.97
N LYS A 465 -5.20 -10.70 5.28
CA LYS A 465 -5.94 -11.53 6.24
C LYS A 465 -7.41 -11.15 6.31
N CYS A 466 -7.72 -9.85 6.37
CA CYS A 466 -9.09 -9.33 6.36
C CYS A 466 -9.82 -9.71 5.06
N GLY A 467 -9.17 -9.54 3.91
CA GLY A 467 -9.70 -9.92 2.60
C GLY A 467 -10.00 -11.41 2.49
N LEU A 468 -9.05 -12.27 2.89
CA LEU A 468 -9.21 -13.74 2.85
C LEU A 468 -10.33 -14.22 3.79
N TYR A 469 -10.46 -13.62 4.97
CA TYR A 469 -11.57 -13.88 5.88
C TYR A 469 -12.93 -13.61 5.23
N LEU A 470 -13.11 -12.45 4.61
CA LEU A 470 -14.35 -12.11 3.92
C LEU A 470 -14.58 -13.00 2.70
N LEU A 471 -13.53 -13.30 1.93
CA LEU A 471 -13.61 -14.18 0.75
C LEU A 471 -14.07 -15.58 1.14
N GLY A 472 -13.61 -16.11 2.29
CA GLY A 472 -14.06 -17.39 2.84
C GLY A 472 -15.57 -17.44 3.07
N ILE A 473 -16.16 -16.35 3.57
CA ILE A 473 -17.62 -16.23 3.77
C ILE A 473 -18.33 -16.09 2.42
N GLN A 474 -17.81 -15.26 1.51
CA GLN A 474 -18.41 -15.06 0.18
C GLN A 474 -18.36 -16.32 -0.70
N ASN A 475 -17.40 -17.23 -0.46
CA ASN A 475 -17.39 -18.54 -1.11
C ASN A 475 -18.62 -19.39 -0.80
N ILE A 476 -19.31 -19.13 0.32
CA ILE A 476 -20.52 -19.84 0.74
C ILE A 476 -21.78 -19.12 0.24
N VAL A 477 -21.87 -17.80 0.45
CA VAL A 477 -23.12 -17.04 0.19
C VAL A 477 -23.24 -16.46 -1.21
N SER A 478 -22.12 -16.28 -1.92
CA SER A 478 -22.05 -15.75 -3.29
C SER A 478 -21.06 -16.59 -4.12
N PRO A 479 -21.29 -17.91 -4.28
CA PRO A 479 -20.30 -18.84 -4.82
C PRO A 479 -19.99 -18.61 -6.31
N GLY A 480 -18.83 -19.09 -6.75
CA GLY A 480 -18.43 -19.10 -8.15
C GLY A 480 -18.04 -17.72 -8.70
N ILE A 481 -18.40 -17.44 -9.94
CA ILE A 481 -18.08 -16.21 -10.67
C ILE A 481 -19.08 -15.10 -10.25
N SER A 482 -18.73 -14.39 -9.17
CA SER A 482 -19.56 -13.34 -8.56
C SER A 482 -18.77 -12.06 -8.31
N TYR A 483 -19.48 -10.93 -8.29
CA TYR A 483 -18.89 -9.60 -8.15
C TYR A 483 -18.16 -9.43 -6.80
N ASP A 484 -18.81 -9.78 -5.68
CA ASP A 484 -18.22 -9.64 -4.34
C ASP A 484 -16.89 -10.38 -4.21
N ARG A 485 -16.81 -11.58 -4.79
CA ARG A 485 -15.58 -12.38 -4.81
C ARG A 485 -14.52 -11.75 -5.69
N ALA A 486 -14.90 -11.30 -6.89
CA ALA A 486 -13.95 -10.70 -7.84
C ALA A 486 -13.30 -9.43 -7.28
N ILE A 487 -14.05 -8.59 -6.55
CA ILE A 487 -13.51 -7.40 -5.89
C ILE A 487 -12.54 -7.78 -4.78
N LEU A 488 -12.91 -8.70 -3.88
CA LEU A 488 -12.03 -9.16 -2.81
C LEU A 488 -10.76 -9.82 -3.37
N GLN A 489 -10.90 -10.69 -4.37
CA GLN A 489 -9.78 -11.35 -5.05
C GLN A 489 -8.83 -10.32 -5.66
N LYS A 490 -9.36 -9.28 -6.31
CA LYS A 490 -8.56 -8.16 -6.85
C LYS A 490 -7.82 -7.42 -5.73
N GLN A 491 -8.52 -6.98 -4.68
CA GLN A 491 -7.93 -6.25 -3.55
C GLN A 491 -6.81 -7.06 -2.87
N ILE A 492 -7.05 -8.34 -2.61
CA ILE A 492 -6.06 -9.24 -2.00
C ILE A 492 -4.86 -9.42 -2.93
N ALA A 493 -5.09 -9.62 -4.23
CA ALA A 493 -4.01 -9.79 -5.21
C ALA A 493 -3.10 -8.56 -5.29
N THR A 494 -3.67 -7.35 -5.32
CA THR A 494 -2.88 -6.11 -5.32
C THR A 494 -2.03 -6.01 -4.05
N ALA A 495 -2.61 -6.26 -2.87
CA ALA A 495 -1.85 -6.22 -1.62
C ALA A 495 -0.73 -7.29 -1.59
N LEU A 496 -1.00 -8.51 -2.07
CA LEU A 496 0.03 -9.56 -2.18
C LEU A 496 1.16 -9.16 -3.13
N GLN A 497 0.84 -8.47 -4.24
CA GLN A 497 1.84 -7.97 -5.18
C GLN A 497 2.76 -6.92 -4.54
N ASP A 498 2.21 -6.01 -3.74
CA ASP A 498 3.02 -5.05 -3.00
C ASP A 498 3.92 -5.77 -1.97
N GLN A 499 3.40 -6.81 -1.29
CA GLN A 499 4.22 -7.65 -0.40
C GLN A 499 5.35 -8.37 -1.13
N VAL A 500 5.14 -8.85 -2.36
CA VAL A 500 6.19 -9.52 -3.15
C VAL A 500 7.38 -8.60 -3.36
N THR A 501 7.12 -7.33 -3.70
CA THR A 501 8.19 -6.33 -3.91
C THR A 501 9.03 -6.15 -2.64
N GLU A 502 8.37 -6.01 -1.49
CA GLU A 502 9.03 -5.85 -0.20
C GLU A 502 9.72 -7.14 0.28
N LEU A 503 9.13 -8.31 0.07
CA LEU A 503 9.75 -9.59 0.41
C LEU A 503 11.00 -9.84 -0.45
N CYS A 504 10.98 -9.46 -1.73
CA CYS A 504 12.15 -9.52 -2.61
C CYS A 504 13.27 -8.57 -2.13
N SER A 505 12.94 -7.34 -1.70
CA SER A 505 13.93 -6.40 -1.13
C SER A 505 14.56 -6.95 0.17
N GLN A 506 13.77 -7.71 0.94
CA GLN A 506 14.20 -8.43 2.14
C GLN A 506 14.89 -9.77 1.85
N LYS A 507 15.02 -10.20 0.58
CA LYS A 507 15.53 -11.53 0.17
C LYS A 507 14.73 -12.72 0.71
N LYS A 508 13.45 -12.54 1.02
CA LYS A 508 12.54 -13.61 1.45
C LYS A 508 11.88 -14.26 0.24
N TYR A 509 12.68 -14.79 -0.69
CA TYR A 509 12.17 -15.20 -2.00
C TYR A 509 11.17 -16.36 -1.95
N LYS A 510 11.27 -17.28 -0.98
CA LYS A 510 10.27 -18.36 -0.80
C LYS A 510 8.88 -17.83 -0.42
N GLU A 511 8.83 -16.85 0.47
CA GLU A 511 7.57 -16.18 0.84
C GLU A 511 7.05 -15.35 -0.34
N ALA A 512 7.95 -14.64 -1.04
CA ALA A 512 7.61 -13.91 -2.26
C ALA A 512 7.03 -14.83 -3.35
N LEU A 513 7.62 -16.02 -3.54
CA LEU A 513 7.12 -17.02 -4.50
C LEU A 513 5.72 -17.52 -4.11
N SER A 514 5.50 -17.83 -2.84
CA SER A 514 4.17 -18.22 -2.35
C SER A 514 3.14 -17.10 -2.58
N ASN A 515 3.51 -15.86 -2.30
CA ASN A 515 2.64 -14.70 -2.45
C ASN A 515 2.33 -14.39 -3.93
N ILE A 516 3.31 -14.48 -4.84
CA ILE A 516 3.08 -14.24 -6.26
C ILE A 516 2.21 -15.35 -6.88
N GLU A 517 2.38 -16.61 -6.48
CA GLU A 517 1.53 -17.71 -6.95
C GLU A 517 0.08 -17.55 -6.49
N GLN A 518 -0.14 -17.15 -5.24
CA GLN A 518 -1.47 -16.83 -4.73
C GLN A 518 -2.07 -15.60 -5.43
N CYS A 519 -1.26 -14.56 -5.66
CA CYS A 519 -1.65 -13.36 -6.40
C CYS A 519 -2.14 -13.72 -7.81
N LEU A 520 -1.35 -14.44 -8.59
CA LEU A 520 -1.70 -14.87 -9.96
C LEU A 520 -2.98 -15.71 -10.00
N LYS A 521 -3.17 -16.61 -9.01
CA LYS A 521 -4.41 -17.39 -8.90
C LYS A 521 -5.61 -16.49 -8.68
N LEU A 522 -5.55 -15.57 -7.71
CA LEU A 522 -6.66 -14.65 -7.39
C LEU A 522 -6.96 -13.71 -8.56
N GLN A 523 -5.92 -13.20 -9.23
CA GLN A 523 -6.03 -12.40 -10.45
C GLN A 523 -6.79 -13.13 -11.56
N LYS A 524 -6.45 -14.40 -11.82
CA LYS A 524 -7.14 -15.24 -12.80
C LYS A 524 -8.61 -15.47 -12.45
N GLU A 525 -8.89 -15.72 -11.16
CA GLU A 525 -10.27 -15.90 -10.68
C GLU A 525 -11.09 -14.61 -10.79
N ALA A 526 -10.52 -13.44 -10.45
CA ALA A 526 -11.17 -12.14 -10.60
C ALA A 526 -11.42 -11.80 -12.07
N LEU A 527 -10.44 -12.06 -12.95
CA LEU A 527 -10.55 -11.83 -14.39
C LEU A 527 -11.69 -12.65 -15.02
N ALA A 528 -11.97 -13.86 -14.51
CA ALA A 528 -13.09 -14.66 -15.00
C ALA A 528 -14.45 -13.96 -14.87
N TYR A 529 -14.59 -13.02 -13.91
CA TYR A 529 -15.76 -12.16 -13.78
C TYR A 529 -15.67 -10.93 -14.69
N PHE A 530 -14.54 -10.21 -14.72
CA PHE A 530 -14.46 -8.91 -15.42
C PHE A 530 -14.28 -9.00 -16.94
N LYS A 531 -13.79 -10.12 -17.49
CA LYS A 531 -13.42 -10.27 -18.90
C LYS A 531 -14.53 -9.93 -19.92
N ASP A 532 -15.79 -10.11 -19.53
CA ASP A 532 -16.95 -9.91 -20.42
C ASP A 532 -17.81 -8.70 -19.99
N ASP A 533 -17.41 -7.97 -18.94
CA ASP A 533 -18.22 -6.88 -18.36
C ASP A 533 -17.94 -5.52 -19.01
N PHE A 534 -16.76 -5.34 -19.62
CA PHE A 534 -16.32 -4.07 -20.21
C PHE A 534 -16.00 -4.23 -21.71
N PRO A 535 -16.62 -3.45 -22.61
CA PRO A 535 -16.30 -3.49 -24.04
C PRO A 535 -14.86 -2.99 -24.29
N LYS A 536 -14.18 -3.52 -25.32
CA LYS A 536 -12.79 -3.17 -25.65
C LYS A 536 -12.59 -1.79 -26.32
N ASN A 537 -13.67 -1.09 -26.70
CA ASN A 537 -13.61 -0.02 -27.70
C ASN A 537 -14.35 1.28 -27.35
N ASP A 538 -14.85 1.47 -26.13
CA ASP A 538 -15.44 2.76 -25.77
C ASP A 538 -14.27 3.72 -25.47
N GLY A 539 -14.05 4.73 -26.30
CA GLY A 539 -12.95 5.72 -26.19
C GLY A 539 -12.84 6.53 -24.90
N TYR A 540 -13.54 6.12 -23.84
CA TYR A 540 -13.31 6.48 -22.43
C TYR A 540 -12.40 5.48 -21.69
N ILE A 541 -11.85 4.49 -22.41
CA ILE A 541 -11.01 3.40 -21.90
C ILE A 541 -9.50 3.70 -22.03
N SER A 542 -9.10 4.86 -22.55
CA SER A 542 -7.65 5.16 -22.70
C SER A 542 -6.92 5.35 -21.37
N ASP A 543 -7.57 5.92 -20.34
CA ASP A 543 -6.92 6.19 -19.04
C ASP A 543 -7.16 5.09 -18.00
N VAL A 544 -7.82 4.01 -18.45
CA VAL A 544 -8.48 3.04 -17.59
C VAL A 544 -7.83 1.67 -17.72
N ASP A 545 -7.11 1.38 -18.80
CA ASP A 545 -6.43 0.10 -18.98
C ASP A 545 -5.14 -0.04 -18.14
N GLU A 546 -4.42 1.06 -17.83
CA GLU A 546 -3.26 1.01 -16.93
C GLU A 546 -3.65 0.98 -15.44
N VAL A 547 -4.81 1.53 -15.08
CA VAL A 547 -5.25 1.69 -13.69
C VAL A 547 -6.29 0.62 -13.26
N ARG A 548 -7.14 0.09 -14.17
CA ARG A 548 -8.22 -0.85 -13.77
C ARG A 548 -7.77 -2.26 -13.50
N PHE A 549 -6.68 -2.75 -14.10
CA PHE A 549 -6.24 -4.09 -13.75
C PHE A 549 -5.51 -4.13 -12.42
N GLY A 550 -4.80 -3.06 -12.00
CA GLY A 550 -4.04 -3.08 -10.74
C GLY A 550 -3.13 -4.32 -10.59
N MET A 551 -2.97 -5.08 -11.68
CA MET A 551 -1.89 -5.96 -11.94
C MET A 551 -0.87 -4.97 -12.45
N ARG A 552 -0.07 -4.40 -11.54
CA ARG A 552 1.25 -3.95 -12.00
C ARG A 552 1.78 -5.15 -12.78
N SER A 553 2.37 -5.00 -13.96
CA SER A 553 3.30 -6.06 -14.36
C SER A 553 4.21 -6.18 -13.15
N ALA A 554 4.23 -7.36 -12.51
CA ALA A 554 5.09 -7.50 -11.34
C ALA A 554 6.47 -7.07 -11.85
N THR A 555 7.05 -6.04 -11.25
CA THR A 555 8.41 -5.58 -11.59
C THR A 555 9.39 -6.74 -11.48
N THR A 556 9.00 -7.79 -10.74
CA THR A 556 9.64 -9.10 -10.71
C THR A 556 8.64 -10.21 -11.08
N SER A 557 8.88 -10.94 -12.17
CA SER A 557 8.01 -12.06 -12.60
C SER A 557 8.13 -13.29 -11.69
N ARG A 558 7.15 -14.21 -11.72
CA ARG A 558 7.24 -15.51 -11.00
C ARG A 558 8.52 -16.25 -11.37
N ASP A 559 8.85 -16.26 -12.66
CA ASP A 559 10.02 -16.95 -13.17
C ASP A 559 11.32 -16.28 -12.71
N GLU A 560 11.34 -14.95 -12.60
CA GLU A 560 12.45 -14.21 -11.98
C GLU A 560 12.61 -14.52 -10.48
N ILE A 561 11.52 -14.56 -9.71
CA ILE A 561 11.58 -14.94 -8.27
C ILE A 561 12.03 -16.40 -8.12
N SER A 562 11.56 -17.29 -9.00
CA SER A 562 12.02 -18.69 -9.03
C SER A 562 13.50 -18.79 -9.35
N SER A 563 13.99 -18.00 -10.32
CA SER A 563 15.42 -17.92 -10.64
C SER A 563 16.23 -17.36 -9.46
N MET A 564 15.71 -16.37 -8.73
CA MET A 564 16.36 -15.82 -7.54
C MET A 564 16.45 -16.84 -6.39
N ILE A 565 15.44 -17.70 -6.22
CA ILE A 565 15.51 -18.86 -5.32
C ILE A 565 16.60 -19.80 -5.80
N ASP A 566 16.59 -20.16 -7.08
CA ASP A 566 17.59 -21.07 -7.64
C ASP A 566 19.01 -20.50 -7.53
N ASP A 567 19.20 -19.18 -7.61
CA ASP A 567 20.48 -18.51 -7.41
C ASP A 567 20.88 -18.35 -5.93
N GLU A 568 19.94 -18.12 -5.02
CA GLU A 568 20.19 -18.05 -3.57
C GLU A 568 20.64 -19.39 -2.99
N PHE A 569 20.10 -20.49 -3.51
CA PHE A 569 20.48 -21.84 -3.10
C PHE A 569 21.60 -22.43 -3.95
N LYS A 570 22.51 -21.63 -4.54
CA LYS A 570 23.70 -22.14 -5.22
C LYS A 570 24.96 -22.03 -4.36
N CYS A 571 25.69 -23.13 -4.29
CA CYS A 571 26.96 -23.17 -3.61
C CYS A 571 27.93 -22.18 -4.26
N VAL A 572 28.41 -21.20 -3.49
CA VAL A 572 29.36 -20.18 -3.95
C VAL A 572 30.68 -20.76 -4.50
N VAL A 573 30.97 -22.03 -4.22
CA VAL A 573 32.17 -22.74 -4.70
C VAL A 573 31.95 -23.51 -6.00
N CYS A 574 30.78 -24.13 -6.20
CA CYS A 574 30.57 -25.07 -7.31
C CYS A 574 29.30 -24.84 -8.12
N GLY A 575 28.46 -23.86 -7.75
CA GLY A 575 27.22 -23.53 -8.45
C GLY A 575 26.10 -24.58 -8.36
N LYS A 576 26.28 -25.68 -7.61
CA LYS A 576 25.25 -26.69 -7.35
C LYS A 576 24.34 -26.29 -6.20
N GLN A 577 23.16 -26.89 -6.14
CA GLN A 577 22.19 -26.59 -5.09
C GLN A 577 22.75 -26.80 -3.68
N ALA A 578 22.47 -25.86 -2.78
CA ALA A 578 23.12 -25.64 -1.50
C ALA A 578 22.10 -25.27 -0.43
N TYR A 579 22.23 -25.88 0.75
CA TYR A 579 21.28 -25.70 1.85
C TYR A 579 21.95 -25.27 3.17
N GLN A 580 23.29 -25.13 3.17
CA GLN A 580 24.05 -24.72 4.36
C GLN A 580 24.46 -23.25 4.25
N ASN A 581 23.89 -22.39 5.08
CA ASN A 581 24.31 -20.98 5.15
C ASN A 581 25.65 -20.85 5.89
N CYS A 582 26.41 -19.80 5.57
CA CYS A 582 27.49 -19.34 6.44
C CYS A 582 26.91 -19.05 7.84
N PRO A 583 27.44 -19.65 8.93
CA PRO A 583 26.87 -19.51 10.27
C PRO A 583 27.08 -18.13 10.88
N GLN A 584 27.90 -17.27 10.27
CA GLN A 584 28.26 -15.97 10.82
C GLN A 584 27.56 -14.80 10.13
N CYS A 585 27.46 -14.79 8.79
CA CYS A 585 26.79 -13.73 8.04
C CYS A 585 25.49 -14.15 7.35
N HIS A 586 25.26 -15.46 7.15
CA HIS A 586 24.16 -16.00 6.34
C HIS A 586 24.08 -15.51 4.88
N LEU A 587 25.08 -14.77 4.38
CA LEU A 587 25.06 -14.14 3.05
C LEU A 587 25.50 -15.07 1.90
N VAL A 588 26.08 -16.22 2.20
CA VAL A 588 26.54 -17.20 1.20
C VAL A 588 26.13 -18.61 1.61
N THR A 589 25.81 -19.44 0.61
CA THR A 589 25.33 -20.80 0.80
C THR A 589 26.33 -21.84 0.26
N TYR A 590 26.34 -23.02 0.89
CA TYR A 590 27.26 -24.11 0.59
C TYR A 590 26.50 -25.44 0.44
N CYS A 591 26.91 -26.27 -0.52
CA CYS A 591 26.35 -27.62 -0.68
C CYS A 591 26.97 -28.63 0.29
N SER A 592 28.14 -28.32 0.87
CA SER A 592 28.84 -29.16 1.84
C SER A 592 29.70 -28.34 2.80
N THR A 593 30.05 -28.94 3.95
CA THR A 593 30.94 -28.34 4.93
C THR A 593 32.37 -28.16 4.39
N GLU A 594 32.82 -29.02 3.48
CA GLU A 594 34.12 -28.88 2.79
C GLU A 594 34.18 -27.61 1.94
N HIS A 595 33.13 -27.33 1.17
CA HIS A 595 33.06 -26.10 0.36
C HIS A 595 33.01 -24.85 1.23
N ARG A 596 32.35 -24.91 2.40
CA ARG A 596 32.40 -23.84 3.38
C ARG A 596 33.82 -23.60 3.89
N GLN A 597 34.53 -24.65 4.30
CA GLN A 597 35.91 -24.53 4.81
C GLN A 597 36.87 -24.01 3.73
N LYS A 598 36.68 -24.43 2.48
CA LYS A 598 37.48 -23.96 1.33
C LYS A 598 37.27 -22.47 1.07
N HIS A 599 36.02 -21.99 1.07
CA HIS A 599 35.70 -20.58 0.86
C HIS A 599 35.97 -19.70 2.10
N TRP A 600 35.96 -20.27 3.31
CA TRP A 600 36.13 -19.52 4.56
C TRP A 600 37.43 -18.71 4.60
N LYS A 601 38.51 -19.23 4.01
CA LYS A 601 39.82 -18.55 3.95
C LYS A 601 39.75 -17.17 3.28
N SER A 602 38.93 -17.02 2.24
CA SER A 602 38.67 -15.75 1.57
C SER A 602 37.48 -14.99 2.18
N HIS A 603 36.39 -15.68 2.48
CA HIS A 603 35.14 -15.07 2.96
C HIS A 603 35.25 -14.41 4.34
N ARG A 604 36.08 -14.93 5.26
CA ARG A 604 36.22 -14.39 6.62
C ARG A 604 36.56 -12.90 6.68
N LYS A 605 37.24 -12.37 5.65
CA LYS A 605 37.63 -10.96 5.55
C LYS A 605 36.46 -10.04 5.16
N SER A 606 35.42 -10.59 4.55
CA SER A 606 34.23 -9.86 4.07
C SER A 606 32.94 -10.30 4.77
N CYS A 607 33.06 -11.09 5.83
CA CYS A 607 31.94 -11.62 6.59
C CYS A 607 31.44 -10.58 7.62
N SER A 608 30.38 -9.84 7.28
CA SER A 608 29.79 -8.81 8.15
C SER A 608 28.63 -9.33 9.01
N CYS A 609 28.40 -8.68 10.16
CA CYS A 609 27.22 -8.88 11.01
C CYS A 609 26.05 -7.93 10.67
N PHE A 610 26.26 -7.02 9.70
CA PHE A 610 25.28 -6.04 9.24
C PHE A 610 25.25 -5.99 7.71
N VAL A 611 24.21 -5.36 7.16
CA VAL A 611 24.09 -4.99 5.75
C VAL A 611 23.67 -3.53 5.63
N ILE A 612 24.17 -2.82 4.61
CA ILE A 612 23.74 -1.44 4.30
C ILE A 612 22.54 -1.53 3.34
N LYS A 613 21.40 -0.94 3.70
CA LYS A 613 20.18 -0.91 2.88
C LYS A 613 19.49 0.45 3.00
N GLU A 614 18.56 0.75 2.09
CA GLU A 614 17.68 1.92 2.20
C GLU A 614 16.59 1.65 3.25
N GLY A 615 16.40 2.59 4.16
CA GLY A 615 15.34 2.57 5.17
C GLY A 615 14.10 3.35 4.72
N SER A 616 13.02 3.24 5.50
CA SER A 616 11.80 4.03 5.32
C SER A 616 12.11 5.53 5.37
N GLY A 617 11.96 6.24 4.24
CA GLY A 617 12.19 7.69 4.15
C GLY A 617 13.42 8.14 3.36
N SER A 618 13.94 7.34 2.42
CA SER A 618 15.03 7.70 1.47
C SER A 618 16.46 7.78 2.06
N ASN A 619 16.71 7.27 3.27
CA ASN A 619 18.04 7.29 3.89
C ASN A 619 18.68 5.89 3.92
N LYS A 620 19.98 5.77 3.60
CA LYS A 620 20.76 4.52 3.72
C LYS A 620 21.18 4.28 5.17
N GLY A 621 21.11 3.04 5.67
CA GLY A 621 21.48 2.70 7.06
C GLY A 621 22.03 1.28 7.23
N PHE A 622 22.65 1.01 8.40
CA PHE A 622 23.13 -0.31 8.81
C PHE A 622 22.02 -1.15 9.45
N PHE A 623 21.80 -2.37 8.96
CA PHE A 623 20.80 -3.30 9.46
C PHE A 623 21.47 -4.59 9.94
N ALA A 624 21.16 -5.03 11.16
CA ALA A 624 21.73 -6.24 11.73
C ALA A 624 21.25 -7.50 10.97
N LEU A 625 22.17 -8.40 10.63
CA LEU A 625 21.86 -9.68 9.97
C LEU A 625 21.52 -10.80 10.97
N ARG A 626 21.72 -10.52 12.26
CA ARG A 626 21.48 -11.43 13.40
C ARG A 626 21.29 -10.61 14.67
N ASN A 627 20.84 -11.25 15.74
CA ASN A 627 20.85 -10.64 17.07
C ASN A 627 22.29 -10.32 17.49
N LEU A 628 22.51 -9.10 17.97
CA LEU A 628 23.80 -8.61 18.44
C LEU A 628 23.72 -8.37 19.95
N GLU A 629 24.71 -8.85 20.69
CA GLU A 629 24.78 -8.65 22.13
C GLU A 629 25.23 -7.22 22.45
N ALA A 630 24.74 -6.68 23.57
CA ALA A 630 25.16 -5.37 24.05
C ALA A 630 26.70 -5.34 24.23
N GLY A 631 27.34 -4.31 23.67
CA GLY A 631 28.81 -4.17 23.68
C GLY A 631 29.54 -4.82 22.49
N THR A 632 28.82 -5.45 21.54
CA THR A 632 29.42 -5.94 20.28
C THR A 632 29.96 -4.76 19.47
N VAL A 633 31.24 -4.81 19.06
CA VAL A 633 31.79 -3.86 18.09
C VAL A 633 31.26 -4.20 16.70
N ILE A 634 30.46 -3.30 16.13
CA ILE A 634 29.78 -3.50 14.85
C ILE A 634 30.61 -2.97 13.68
N LEU A 635 31.28 -1.83 13.85
CA LEU A 635 32.11 -1.16 12.85
C LEU A 635 33.36 -0.59 13.54
N GLU A 636 34.52 -0.77 12.91
CA GLU A 636 35.78 -0.11 13.28
C GLU A 636 36.40 0.42 11.99
N GLU A 637 36.57 1.74 11.89
CA GLU A 637 37.13 2.40 10.73
C GLU A 637 37.92 3.66 11.10
N ALA A 638 38.84 4.07 10.23
CA ALA A 638 39.57 5.33 10.37
C ALA A 638 38.89 6.42 9.54
N PRO A 639 38.84 7.68 10.02
CA PRO A 639 38.22 8.77 9.28
C PRO A 639 38.99 9.03 7.98
N VAL A 640 38.26 9.14 6.88
CA VAL A 640 38.81 9.43 5.55
C VAL A 640 39.35 10.86 5.48
N VAL A 641 38.61 11.82 6.03
CA VAL A 641 39.01 13.21 6.22
C VAL A 641 38.61 13.66 7.63
N TYR A 642 39.40 14.57 8.21
CA TYR A 642 39.13 15.13 9.53
C TYR A 642 39.66 16.57 9.59
N GLY A 643 39.19 17.36 10.56
CA GLY A 643 39.51 18.78 10.69
C GLY A 643 39.03 19.34 12.04
N PRO A 644 39.21 20.64 12.29
CA PRO A 644 38.77 21.30 13.53
C PRO A 644 37.24 21.22 13.74
N SER A 645 36.77 21.11 14.99
CA SER A 645 35.34 20.93 15.33
C SER A 645 34.53 22.23 15.22
N TRP A 646 33.20 22.11 15.14
CA TRP A 646 32.24 23.23 15.26
C TRP A 646 32.27 23.92 16.63
N ASP A 647 32.56 23.17 17.70
CA ASP A 647 32.47 23.64 19.09
C ASP A 647 33.71 24.43 19.56
N ILE A 648 34.53 24.96 18.65
CA ILE A 648 35.61 25.88 19.01
C ILE A 648 34.97 27.21 19.44
N SER A 649 34.53 27.28 20.69
CA SER A 649 33.79 28.38 21.29
C SER A 649 34.74 29.50 21.71
N SER A 650 35.22 30.30 20.76
CA SER A 650 35.54 31.73 20.96
C SER A 650 36.22 32.31 19.72
N PHE A 651 35.87 33.55 19.38
CA PHE A 651 36.50 34.36 18.32
C PHE A 651 38.02 34.63 18.52
N SER A 652 38.65 34.00 19.52
CA SER A 652 40.05 34.17 19.93
C SER A 652 40.81 32.85 20.16
N ALA A 653 40.17 31.69 20.04
CA ALA A 653 40.85 30.42 20.29
C ALA A 653 41.86 30.12 19.18
N SER A 654 43.13 30.02 19.56
CA SER A 654 44.16 29.53 18.66
C SER A 654 44.11 28.01 18.67
N PHE A 655 44.10 27.33 17.53
CA PHE A 655 43.94 25.87 17.49
C PHE A 655 44.91 25.20 16.53
N CYS A 656 45.18 23.92 16.76
CA CYS A 656 45.95 23.12 15.82
C CYS A 656 45.12 22.81 14.57
N VAL A 657 45.64 23.17 13.39
CA VAL A 657 44.97 22.93 12.09
C VAL A 657 44.69 21.46 11.81
N THR A 658 45.46 20.55 12.41
CA THR A 658 45.33 19.11 12.17
C THR A 658 44.32 18.44 13.08
N CYS A 659 44.42 18.65 14.39
CA CYS A 659 43.60 17.93 15.36
C CYS A 659 42.53 18.78 16.04
N GLY A 660 42.49 20.10 15.79
CA GLY A 660 41.50 21.00 16.37
C GLY A 660 41.68 21.28 17.87
N VAL A 661 42.74 20.77 18.49
CA VAL A 661 43.06 21.03 19.90
C VAL A 661 43.29 22.52 20.10
N GLU A 662 42.64 23.09 21.11
CA GLU A 662 42.84 24.47 21.54
C GLU A 662 44.27 24.66 22.07
N MET A 663 44.88 25.76 21.67
CA MET A 663 46.25 26.15 21.97
C MET A 663 46.22 27.51 22.64
N HIS A 664 47.03 27.68 23.68
CA HIS A 664 47.15 28.99 24.32
C HIS A 664 47.72 30.03 23.35
N ILE A 665 47.27 31.29 23.47
CA ILE A 665 47.68 32.39 22.59
C ILE A 665 49.21 32.61 22.58
N THR A 666 49.89 32.29 23.69
CA THR A 666 51.35 32.34 23.82
C THR A 666 52.04 31.24 23.02
N GLU A 667 51.45 30.04 22.93
CA GLU A 667 51.96 28.96 22.09
C GLU A 667 51.84 29.32 20.62
N VAL A 668 50.69 29.86 20.21
CA VAL A 668 50.47 30.22 18.81
C VAL A 668 51.22 31.48 18.42
N SER A 669 51.64 32.33 19.35
CA SER A 669 52.55 33.43 19.06
C SER A 669 54.00 32.97 18.81
N SER A 670 54.34 31.72 19.15
CA SER A 670 55.68 31.17 18.93
C SER A 670 55.88 30.71 17.48
N PRO A 671 56.95 31.14 16.77
CA PRO A 671 57.30 30.60 15.46
C PRO A 671 57.52 29.07 15.46
N LYS A 672 57.84 28.49 16.62
CA LYS A 672 58.08 27.05 16.79
C LYS A 672 56.79 26.20 16.73
N ARG A 673 55.62 26.83 16.90
CA ARG A 673 54.31 26.17 16.85
C ARG A 673 53.52 26.51 15.59
N ARG A 674 54.14 27.23 14.64
CA ARG A 674 53.57 27.55 13.33
C ARG A 674 54.31 26.83 12.23
N CYS A 675 53.59 26.50 11.17
CA CYS A 675 54.20 25.98 9.96
C CYS A 675 55.09 27.06 9.32
N ALA A 676 56.37 26.75 9.08
CA ALA A 676 57.30 27.71 8.46
C ALA A 676 56.92 28.12 7.03
N LYS A 677 56.06 27.34 6.34
CA LYS A 677 55.62 27.61 4.96
C LYS A 677 54.35 28.46 4.87
N CYS A 678 53.31 28.07 5.61
CA CYS A 678 51.97 28.69 5.50
C CYS A 678 51.49 29.36 6.80
N ASN A 679 52.31 29.37 7.86
CA ASN A 679 52.05 30.03 9.14
C ASN A 679 50.90 29.45 9.98
N TRP A 680 50.25 28.36 9.57
CA TRP A 680 49.17 27.73 10.33
C TRP A 680 49.67 27.01 11.60
N PRO A 681 48.92 27.02 12.72
CA PRO A 681 49.39 26.45 13.99
C PRO A 681 49.32 24.91 14.03
N SER A 682 50.29 24.30 14.70
CA SER A 682 50.33 22.86 14.98
C SER A 682 50.77 22.55 16.40
N CYS A 683 50.02 21.70 17.12
CA CYS A 683 50.30 21.39 18.53
C CYS A 683 51.50 20.43 18.72
N CYS A 684 51.86 19.65 17.69
CA CYS A 684 52.99 18.71 17.75
C CYS A 684 53.59 18.43 16.37
N LEU A 685 54.73 17.73 16.35
CA LEU A 685 55.41 17.35 15.10
C LEU A 685 54.54 16.42 14.25
N GLY A 686 53.83 15.45 14.86
CA GLY A 686 52.91 14.57 14.14
C GLY A 686 51.82 15.35 13.41
N CYS A 687 51.20 16.33 14.08
CA CYS A 687 50.21 17.21 13.47
C CYS A 687 50.81 18.08 12.36
N HIS A 688 52.06 18.53 12.51
CA HIS A 688 52.75 19.35 11.53
C HIS A 688 53.04 18.57 10.24
N LEU A 689 53.44 17.31 10.37
CA LEU A 689 53.72 16.44 9.23
C LEU A 689 52.46 16.14 8.42
N ILE A 690 51.35 15.79 9.10
CA ILE A 690 50.07 15.52 8.43
C ILE A 690 49.55 16.77 7.69
N HIS A 691 49.67 17.94 8.33
CA HIS A 691 49.33 19.20 7.70
C HIS A 691 50.18 19.49 6.45
N THR A 692 51.50 19.28 6.55
CA THR A 692 52.45 19.51 5.46
C THR A 692 52.15 18.63 4.27
N GLU A 693 51.69 17.40 4.51
CA GLU A 693 51.38 16.43 3.47
C GLU A 693 50.08 16.75 2.71
N ASN A 694 49.12 17.41 3.35
CA ASN A 694 47.75 17.54 2.84
C ASN A 694 47.42 18.96 2.40
N GLU A 695 47.15 19.87 3.34
CA GLU A 695 46.62 21.21 3.02
C GLU A 695 47.67 22.33 2.93
N CYS A 696 48.90 22.11 3.39
CA CYS A 696 49.91 23.16 3.54
C CYS A 696 50.28 23.87 2.22
N LYS A 697 50.42 23.12 1.12
CA LYS A 697 50.74 23.69 -0.20
C LYS A 697 49.65 24.66 -0.68
N ILE A 698 48.39 24.29 -0.46
CA ILE A 698 47.24 25.11 -0.87
C ILE A 698 47.14 26.38 -0.01
N PHE A 699 47.45 26.28 1.28
CA PHE A 699 47.54 27.48 2.15
C PHE A 699 48.72 28.38 1.80
N GLU A 700 49.87 27.82 1.45
CA GLU A 700 51.04 28.58 0.98
C GLU A 700 50.70 29.36 -0.30
N MET A 701 50.02 28.71 -1.26
CA MET A 701 49.55 29.35 -2.51
C MET A 701 48.50 30.45 -2.27
N ALA A 702 47.67 30.30 -1.23
CA ALA A 702 46.66 31.28 -0.87
C ALA A 702 47.25 32.57 -0.26
N GLY A 703 48.45 32.47 0.34
CA GLY A 703 49.13 33.58 1.01
C GLY A 703 48.23 34.31 2.01
N ASN A 704 48.25 35.64 1.98
CA ASN A 704 47.49 36.50 2.90
C ASN A 704 45.96 36.26 2.89
N LYS A 705 45.41 35.60 1.86
CA LYS A 705 43.97 35.31 1.76
C LYS A 705 43.49 34.23 2.76
N LEU A 706 44.38 33.34 3.19
CA LEU A 706 44.10 32.25 4.13
C LEU A 706 45.16 32.15 5.25
N ASN A 707 45.91 33.22 5.51
CA ASN A 707 46.87 33.26 6.62
C ASN A 707 46.16 33.19 7.97
N PHE A 708 46.79 32.59 8.98
CA PHE A 708 46.25 32.52 10.34
C PHE A 708 46.64 33.76 11.19
N PRO A 709 45.69 34.38 11.93
CA PRO A 709 44.24 34.18 11.85
C PRO A 709 43.67 34.80 10.56
N PRO A 710 42.70 34.17 9.90
CA PRO A 710 42.12 34.72 8.67
C PRO A 710 41.43 36.04 8.97
N VAL A 711 41.86 37.13 8.32
CA VAL A 711 41.37 38.47 8.60
C VAL A 711 40.02 38.70 7.88
N GLY A 712 38.98 39.02 8.65
CA GLY A 712 37.83 39.81 8.19
C GLY A 712 36.60 39.11 7.62
N HIS A 713 36.60 37.82 7.25
CA HIS A 713 35.44 37.23 6.55
C HIS A 713 35.10 35.76 6.82
N PHE A 714 35.82 35.04 7.70
CA PHE A 714 35.56 33.63 7.97
C PHE A 714 35.17 33.41 9.42
N THR A 715 34.02 32.79 9.64
CA THR A 715 33.62 32.24 10.93
C THR A 715 34.48 31.01 11.26
N PRO A 716 34.60 30.60 12.53
CA PRO A 716 35.25 29.32 12.89
C PRO A 716 34.66 28.12 12.12
N GLY A 717 33.36 28.15 11.81
CA GLY A 717 32.69 27.16 10.97
C GLY A 717 33.22 27.13 9.54
N ASP A 718 33.47 28.30 8.94
CA ASP A 718 34.02 28.38 7.59
C ASP A 718 35.45 27.81 7.55
N ILE A 719 36.25 28.01 8.60
CA ILE A 719 37.63 27.48 8.66
C ILE A 719 37.66 25.94 8.67
N ARG A 720 36.75 25.29 9.40
CA ARG A 720 36.63 23.83 9.32
C ARG A 720 36.27 23.39 7.91
N ASP A 721 35.24 23.99 7.32
CA ASP A 721 34.76 23.56 6.00
C ASP A 721 35.86 23.75 4.95
N LEU A 722 36.62 24.86 5.02
CA LEU A 722 37.81 25.09 4.20
C LEU A 722 38.83 23.94 4.34
N VAL A 723 39.21 23.57 5.56
CA VAL A 723 40.20 22.50 5.81
C VAL A 723 39.69 21.14 5.31
N LEU A 724 38.43 20.79 5.58
CA LEU A 724 37.84 19.51 5.16
C LEU A 724 37.76 19.40 3.63
N ILE A 725 37.34 20.47 2.95
CA ILE A 725 37.24 20.50 1.49
C ILE A 725 38.62 20.41 0.84
N ILE A 726 39.61 21.12 1.38
CA ILE A 726 40.99 21.03 0.88
C ILE A 726 41.50 19.59 1.03
N ARG A 727 41.33 18.97 2.20
CA ARG A 727 41.77 17.59 2.43
C ARG A 727 41.04 16.60 1.51
N ALA A 728 39.74 16.75 1.32
CA ALA A 728 38.97 15.92 0.40
C ALA A 728 39.42 16.09 -1.05
N THR A 729 39.69 17.32 -1.51
CA THR A 729 40.15 17.58 -2.88
C THR A 729 41.58 17.08 -3.13
N VAL A 730 42.46 17.07 -2.11
CA VAL A 730 43.78 16.42 -2.19
C VAL A 730 43.66 14.91 -2.39
N LEU A 731 42.64 14.26 -1.81
CA LEU A 731 42.37 12.84 -2.04
C LEU A 731 42.00 12.55 -3.50
N LYS A 732 41.36 13.48 -4.22
CA LYS A 732 41.06 13.30 -5.66
C LYS A 732 42.31 12.97 -6.48
N LYS A 733 43.46 13.50 -6.07
CA LYS A 733 44.77 13.22 -6.67
C LYS A 733 45.48 12.03 -6.03
N LYS A 734 45.57 12.00 -4.70
CA LYS A 734 46.34 10.97 -3.97
C LYS A 734 45.68 9.60 -3.99
N ASN A 735 44.36 9.56 -3.93
CA ASN A 735 43.56 8.35 -3.90
C ASN A 735 42.17 8.58 -4.54
N PRO A 736 42.09 8.61 -5.89
CA PRO A 736 40.86 8.88 -6.61
C PRO A 736 39.70 7.93 -6.26
N GLY A 737 40.02 6.67 -5.91
CA GLY A 737 39.02 5.69 -5.50
C GLY A 737 38.31 6.05 -4.20
N ILE A 738 39.06 6.50 -3.19
CA ILE A 738 38.48 7.00 -1.93
C ILE A 738 37.69 8.29 -2.16
N TYR A 739 38.19 9.17 -3.04
CA TYR A 739 37.47 10.38 -3.40
C TYR A 739 36.11 10.08 -4.06
N GLN A 740 36.07 9.09 -4.94
CA GLN A 740 34.82 8.64 -5.55
C GLN A 740 33.84 8.08 -4.51
N GLN A 741 34.32 7.32 -3.52
CA GLN A 741 33.50 6.84 -2.41
C GLN A 741 32.90 8.00 -1.60
N ILE A 742 33.64 9.09 -1.38
CA ILE A 742 33.10 10.30 -0.74
C ILE A 742 31.93 10.87 -1.55
N LEU A 743 32.04 10.95 -2.88
CA LEU A 743 30.98 11.50 -3.74
C LEU A 743 29.70 10.65 -3.82
N GLU A 744 29.74 9.42 -3.32
CA GLU A 744 28.62 8.47 -3.23
C GLU A 744 27.93 8.51 -1.85
N LEU A 745 28.50 9.23 -0.88
CA LEU A 745 27.90 9.44 0.44
C LEU A 745 26.65 10.32 0.35
N GLN A 746 25.83 10.24 1.40
CA GLN A 746 24.56 10.96 1.47
C GLN A 746 24.78 12.47 1.37
N SER A 747 24.03 13.11 0.48
CA SER A 747 23.92 14.56 0.33
C SER A 747 22.48 15.02 0.57
N ASP A 748 22.26 16.21 1.13
CA ASP A 748 20.91 16.73 1.37
C ASP A 748 20.10 16.87 0.07
N SER A 749 18.86 16.39 0.07
CA SER A 749 17.93 16.44 -1.08
C SER A 749 16.91 17.57 -1.00
N THR A 750 16.86 18.37 0.07
CA THR A 750 15.92 19.48 0.20
C THR A 750 16.57 20.81 -0.20
N GLU A 751 15.95 21.52 -1.15
CA GLU A 751 16.41 22.85 -1.60
C GLU A 751 16.04 23.99 -0.64
N SER A 752 15.30 23.74 0.45
CA SER A 752 14.47 24.80 1.06
C SER A 752 15.04 25.59 2.23
N ASP A 753 16.16 25.26 2.90
CA ASP A 753 16.56 26.00 4.13
C ASP A 753 18.05 26.37 4.28
N TYR A 754 18.81 26.48 3.17
CA TYR A 754 20.24 26.87 3.25
C TYR A 754 20.58 28.20 2.57
N ASN A 755 19.70 29.20 2.70
CA ASN A 755 19.92 30.56 2.16
C ASN A 755 20.98 31.39 2.91
N ASP A 756 21.59 30.87 4.00
CA ASP A 756 22.51 31.64 4.86
C ASP A 756 24.02 31.42 4.62
N TYR A 757 24.45 30.55 3.68
CA TYR A 757 25.88 30.23 3.49
C TYR A 757 26.43 30.59 2.10
N ASN A 758 27.55 31.31 2.08
CA ASN A 758 28.23 31.79 0.87
C ASN A 758 29.09 30.69 0.18
N VAL A 759 28.49 29.55 -0.16
CA VAL A 759 29.17 28.43 -0.87
C VAL A 759 29.88 28.92 -2.13
N GLU A 760 29.27 29.88 -2.82
CA GLU A 760 29.82 30.50 -4.03
C GLU A 760 31.05 31.36 -3.76
N GLY A 761 31.07 32.09 -2.64
CA GLY A 761 32.25 32.84 -2.21
C GLY A 761 33.39 31.92 -1.81
N VAL A 762 33.10 30.81 -1.14
CA VAL A 762 34.10 29.80 -0.77
C VAL A 762 34.67 29.13 -2.02
N PHE A 763 33.84 28.78 -3.02
CA PHE A 763 34.32 28.25 -4.30
C PHE A 763 35.18 29.25 -5.08
N ARG A 764 34.77 30.53 -5.15
CA ARG A 764 35.57 31.58 -5.79
C ARG A 764 36.97 31.75 -5.16
N LEU A 765 37.09 31.49 -3.85
CA LEU A 765 38.37 31.51 -3.16
C LEU A 765 39.18 30.22 -3.37
N LEU A 766 38.59 29.05 -3.12
CA LEU A 766 39.30 27.77 -3.08
C LEU A 766 39.44 27.10 -4.43
N GLY A 767 38.43 27.21 -5.31
CA GLY A 767 38.39 26.54 -6.61
C GLY A 767 39.66 26.74 -7.44
N PRO A 768 40.13 27.99 -7.65
CA PRO A 768 41.38 28.25 -8.36
C PRO A 768 42.62 27.63 -7.68
N LEU A 769 42.66 27.62 -6.34
CA LEU A 769 43.80 27.12 -5.57
C LEU A 769 43.90 25.60 -5.63
N VAL A 770 42.79 24.89 -5.41
CA VAL A 770 42.78 23.41 -5.46
C VAL A 770 42.97 22.91 -6.90
N ASN A 771 42.46 23.64 -7.92
CA ASN A 771 42.68 23.29 -9.32
C ASN A 771 44.12 23.53 -9.76
N SER A 772 44.78 24.56 -9.24
CA SER A 772 46.21 24.80 -9.46
C SER A 772 47.10 23.73 -8.82
N ASP A 773 46.61 23.00 -7.79
CA ASP A 773 47.27 21.80 -7.26
C ASP A 773 46.92 20.49 -8.00
N GLY A 774 46.03 20.59 -8.99
CA GLY A 774 45.65 19.49 -9.89
C GLY A 774 44.36 18.75 -9.50
N ALA A 775 43.50 19.32 -8.66
CA ALA A 775 42.23 18.68 -8.28
C ALA A 775 41.17 18.69 -9.41
N ASN A 776 41.18 19.68 -10.31
CA ASN A 776 40.22 19.82 -11.41
C ASN A 776 38.75 19.64 -10.97
N ILE A 777 38.33 20.36 -9.94
CA ILE A 777 36.95 20.41 -9.44
C ILE A 777 36.19 21.59 -10.04
N ASN A 778 34.96 21.34 -10.48
CA ASN A 778 34.04 22.38 -10.94
C ASN A 778 33.10 22.84 -9.81
N GLN A 779 32.31 23.87 -10.06
CA GLN A 779 31.43 24.49 -9.06
C GLN A 779 30.33 23.54 -8.55
N GLU A 780 29.80 22.68 -9.43
CA GLU A 780 28.75 21.72 -9.08
C GLU A 780 29.29 20.58 -8.21
N GLU A 781 30.43 20.01 -8.58
CA GLU A 781 31.14 18.99 -7.82
C GLU A 781 31.59 19.54 -6.46
N PHE A 782 32.04 20.80 -6.40
CA PHE A 782 32.38 21.49 -5.16
C PHE A 782 31.15 21.65 -4.25
N ARG A 783 30.01 22.09 -4.79
CA ARG A 783 28.75 22.24 -4.06
C ARG A 783 28.26 20.90 -3.52
N LYS A 784 28.37 19.83 -4.32
CA LYS A 784 28.03 18.47 -3.91
C LYS A 784 28.93 17.99 -2.77
N LEU A 785 30.25 18.14 -2.91
CA LEU A 785 31.21 17.77 -1.88
C LEU A 785 30.99 18.55 -0.58
N PHE A 786 30.70 19.85 -0.67
CA PHE A 786 30.37 20.71 0.47
C PHE A 786 29.17 20.16 1.27
N LYS A 787 28.08 19.82 0.56
CA LYS A 787 26.87 19.23 1.18
C LYS A 787 27.15 17.88 1.83
N ILE A 788 27.91 17.02 1.17
CA ILE A 788 28.27 15.69 1.67
C ILE A 788 29.06 15.79 2.99
N LEU A 789 30.12 16.62 3.02
CA LEU A 789 30.99 16.71 4.19
C LEU A 789 30.24 17.24 5.41
N ARG A 790 29.31 18.18 5.27
CA ARG A 790 28.54 18.70 6.42
C ARG A 790 27.58 17.68 7.04
N ILE A 791 27.05 16.74 6.25
CA ILE A 791 26.17 15.68 6.76
C ILE A 791 26.99 14.55 7.41
N ASN A 792 28.09 14.17 6.78
CA ASN A 792 28.80 12.93 7.11
C ASN A 792 30.02 13.15 8.04
N CYS A 793 30.48 14.39 8.25
CA CYS A 793 31.55 14.68 9.22
C CYS A 793 30.95 15.02 10.59
N HIS A 794 30.96 14.05 11.50
CA HIS A 794 30.44 14.20 12.86
C HIS A 794 31.47 14.85 13.81
N SER A 795 31.04 15.80 14.64
CA SER A 795 31.85 16.39 15.70
C SER A 795 31.84 15.49 16.95
N THR A 796 33.01 15.25 17.53
CA THR A 796 33.14 14.63 18.86
C THR A 796 34.27 15.30 19.63
N ALA A 797 34.09 15.47 20.94
CA ALA A 797 35.17 15.91 21.81
C ALA A 797 36.22 14.79 21.91
N ILE A 798 37.44 15.05 21.45
CA ILE A 798 38.57 14.19 21.77
C ILE A 798 39.00 14.59 23.18
N VAL A 799 38.63 13.80 24.20
CA VAL A 799 39.18 13.97 25.54
C VAL A 799 40.64 13.54 25.47
N LEU A 800 41.56 14.50 25.36
CA LEU A 800 42.94 14.24 25.73
C LEU A 800 42.95 14.18 27.26
N PRO A 801 43.50 13.12 27.89
CA PRO A 801 43.61 13.10 29.34
C PRO A 801 44.39 14.34 29.80
N ASP A 802 43.85 15.03 30.79
CA ASP A 802 44.50 16.18 31.44
C ASP A 802 45.94 15.81 31.78
N TYR A 803 46.88 16.42 31.07
CA TYR A 803 48.28 16.40 31.47
C TYR A 803 48.38 17.39 32.64
N GLU A 804 48.14 16.92 33.87
CA GLU A 804 48.72 17.61 35.02
C GLU A 804 50.24 17.66 34.79
N ILE A 805 50.73 18.88 34.64
CA ILE A 805 52.16 19.20 34.55
C ILE A 805 52.73 18.95 35.95
N ALA A 806 53.01 17.69 36.27
CA ALA A 806 53.86 17.36 37.40
C ALA A 806 55.31 17.61 36.95
N ASP A 807 55.80 18.77 37.34
CA ASP A 807 57.19 19.21 37.22
C ASP A 807 58.10 18.20 37.94
N SER A 808 58.53 17.15 37.25
CA SER A 808 59.52 16.20 37.77
C SER A 808 60.47 15.78 36.65
N THR A 809 61.66 16.36 36.71
CA THR A 809 62.79 16.07 35.83
C THR A 809 63.30 14.67 36.17
N ILE A 810 62.97 13.66 35.37
CA ILE A 810 63.57 12.32 35.51
C ILE A 810 65.04 12.39 35.08
N HIS A 811 65.95 12.21 36.03
CA HIS A 811 67.39 12.21 35.79
C HIS A 811 67.84 10.87 35.22
N LYS A 812 68.95 10.88 34.47
CA LYS A 812 69.50 9.70 33.76
C LYS A 812 69.85 8.54 34.69
N ASN A 813 70.01 8.81 35.99
CA ASN A 813 70.34 7.82 37.02
C ASN A 813 69.09 7.10 37.57
N ASP A 814 67.90 7.70 37.45
CA ASP A 814 66.65 7.08 37.91
C ASP A 814 66.26 5.87 37.05
N ILE A 815 66.78 5.78 35.82
CA ILE A 815 66.51 4.66 34.89
C ILE A 815 67.19 3.36 35.34
N GLN A 816 68.27 3.43 36.12
CA GLN A 816 69.00 2.23 36.56
C GLN A 816 68.43 1.61 37.84
N ASP A 817 67.84 2.39 38.75
CA ASP A 817 67.26 1.86 40.00
C ASP A 817 65.84 1.30 39.84
N ILE A 818 65.15 1.63 38.74
CA ILE A 818 63.77 1.17 38.43
C ILE A 818 63.70 -0.33 38.08
N VAL A 819 64.83 -1.01 37.92
CA VAL A 819 64.91 -2.46 37.62
C VAL A 819 65.08 -3.32 38.89
N SER A 820 64.87 -2.74 40.08
CA SER A 820 64.89 -3.52 41.32
C SER A 820 63.60 -4.36 41.47
N PRO A 821 63.70 -5.68 41.71
CA PRO A 821 62.53 -6.56 41.85
C PRO A 821 61.84 -6.30 43.20
N GLY A 822 61.00 -5.26 43.27
CA GLY A 822 60.28 -4.92 44.49
C GLY A 822 59.28 -3.75 44.44
N SER A 823 59.12 -3.03 43.34
CA SER A 823 58.14 -1.92 43.27
C SER A 823 56.72 -2.41 42.94
N THR A 824 55.71 -1.82 43.60
CA THR A 824 54.30 -2.22 43.53
C THR A 824 53.49 -1.57 42.40
N LEU A 825 54.13 -0.87 41.45
CA LEU A 825 53.44 -0.34 40.26
C LEU A 825 53.30 -1.42 39.17
N PRO A 826 52.12 -1.60 38.53
CA PRO A 826 51.96 -2.55 37.44
C PRO A 826 52.88 -2.24 36.26
N ARG A 827 53.60 -3.24 35.75
CA ARG A 827 54.59 -3.14 34.65
C ARG A 827 54.12 -2.32 33.44
N ALA A 828 52.85 -2.43 33.06
CA ALA A 828 52.26 -1.67 31.94
C ALA A 828 52.10 -0.16 32.24
N ASN A 829 51.92 0.24 33.50
CA ASN A 829 51.82 1.64 33.91
C ASN A 829 53.20 2.32 33.93
N LEU A 830 54.22 1.58 34.34
CA LEU A 830 55.62 2.00 34.25
C LEU A 830 56.07 2.15 32.80
N GLN A 831 55.71 1.20 31.91
CA GLN A 831 55.99 1.30 30.47
C GLN A 831 55.30 2.51 29.81
N LYS A 832 54.06 2.82 30.23
CA LYS A 832 53.34 4.03 29.79
C LYS A 832 54.08 5.31 30.22
N GLN A 833 54.46 5.42 31.49
CA GLN A 833 55.18 6.60 32.01
C GLN A 833 56.55 6.79 31.34
N ILE A 834 57.29 5.71 31.07
CA ILE A 834 58.57 5.76 30.34
C ILE A 834 58.37 6.23 28.89
N ALA A 835 57.35 5.70 28.19
CA ALA A 835 57.05 6.11 26.82
C ALA A 835 56.64 7.60 26.75
N THR A 836 55.84 8.07 27.70
CA THR A 836 55.43 9.48 27.81
C THR A 836 56.62 10.40 28.12
N ALA A 837 57.52 10.01 29.04
CA ALA A 837 58.72 10.79 29.37
C ALA A 837 59.71 10.87 28.18
N LEU A 838 59.87 9.79 27.43
CA LEU A 838 60.68 9.77 26.20
C LEU A 838 60.07 10.65 25.10
N LEU A 839 58.74 10.65 24.94
CA LEU A 839 58.02 11.54 24.03
C LEU A 839 58.17 13.02 24.42
N GLN A 840 58.03 13.37 25.71
CA GLN A 840 58.17 14.75 26.19
C GLN A 840 59.61 15.28 26.04
N LYS A 841 60.62 14.47 26.35
CA LYS A 841 62.04 14.84 26.22
C LYS A 841 62.45 15.09 24.75
N HIS A 842 61.82 14.39 23.81
CA HIS A 842 62.10 14.53 22.37
C HIS A 842 61.33 15.66 21.70
N VAL A 843 60.12 16.01 22.19
CA VAL A 843 59.34 17.15 21.67
C VAL A 843 60.00 18.50 22.00
N GLN A 844 60.80 18.61 23.06
CA GLN A 844 61.46 19.89 23.42
C GLN A 844 62.90 20.09 22.91
N LYS A 845 63.69 19.04 22.62
CA LYS A 845 65.14 19.18 22.36
C LYS A 845 65.62 19.02 20.91
N GLU A 846 64.90 18.32 20.03
CA GLU A 846 65.44 17.92 18.71
C GLU A 846 64.83 18.65 17.50
N LEU A 847 63.99 19.67 17.72
CA LEU A 847 63.34 20.48 16.67
C LEU A 847 64.29 21.32 15.78
N HIS A 848 65.61 21.24 15.96
CA HIS A 848 66.56 22.08 15.23
C HIS A 848 67.86 21.43 14.76
N ASN A 849 68.13 20.14 15.07
CA ASN A 849 69.44 19.55 14.75
C ASN A 849 69.33 18.35 13.79
N GLN A 850 69.49 18.63 12.49
CA GLN A 850 69.35 17.65 11.41
C GLN A 850 70.34 16.46 11.44
N LYS A 851 71.27 16.43 12.41
CA LYS A 851 72.29 15.38 12.55
C LYS A 851 71.85 14.18 13.40
N ARG A 852 70.66 14.21 14.02
CA ARG A 852 70.20 13.16 14.96
C ARG A 852 68.91 12.43 14.54
N HIS A 853 68.52 12.53 13.27
CA HIS A 853 67.29 11.92 12.75
C HIS A 853 67.23 10.38 12.93
N GLN A 854 68.37 9.67 12.86
CA GLN A 854 68.39 8.22 13.09
C GLN A 854 68.12 7.88 14.57
N GLU A 855 68.77 8.59 15.49
CA GLU A 855 68.54 8.43 16.93
C GLU A 855 67.10 8.77 17.31
N ALA A 856 66.48 9.76 16.65
CA ALA A 856 65.07 10.07 16.82
C ALA A 856 64.14 8.96 16.29
N LEU A 857 64.47 8.32 15.17
CA LEU A 857 63.71 7.19 14.63
C LEU A 857 63.77 5.97 15.57
N ASP A 858 64.96 5.65 16.07
CA ASP A 858 65.18 4.50 16.96
C ASP A 858 64.39 4.67 18.28
N ASN A 859 64.37 5.89 18.81
CA ASN A 859 63.59 6.21 20.01
C ASN A 859 62.07 6.16 19.77
N LEU A 860 61.57 6.64 18.62
CA LEU A 860 60.14 6.54 18.29
C LEU A 860 59.70 5.08 18.10
N GLN A 861 60.55 4.24 17.50
CA GLN A 861 60.30 2.80 17.40
C GLN A 861 60.29 2.12 18.77
N HIS A 862 61.16 2.54 19.68
CA HIS A 862 61.16 2.05 21.06
C HIS A 862 59.89 2.47 21.82
N CYS A 863 59.45 3.73 21.70
CA CYS A 863 58.18 4.20 22.24
C CYS A 863 57.00 3.42 21.67
N LEU A 864 57.00 3.14 20.37
CA LEU A 864 55.95 2.38 19.71
C LEU A 864 55.83 0.97 20.30
N LYS A 865 56.96 0.31 20.56
CA LYS A 865 57.00 -1.01 21.20
C LYS A 865 56.39 -0.95 22.61
N LEU A 866 56.81 0.00 23.45
CA LEU A 866 56.32 0.14 24.82
C LEU A 866 54.83 0.49 24.87
N LEU A 867 54.35 1.38 24.01
CA LEU A 867 52.94 1.76 23.92
C LEU A 867 52.08 0.58 23.44
N THR A 868 52.57 -0.21 22.49
CA THR A 868 51.86 -1.39 21.98
C THR A 868 51.74 -2.48 23.05
N GLU A 869 52.82 -2.74 23.80
CA GLU A 869 52.79 -3.68 24.93
C GLU A 869 51.82 -3.23 26.03
N ALA A 870 51.81 -1.93 26.37
CA ALA A 870 50.88 -1.36 27.33
C ALA A 870 49.43 -1.44 26.82
N CYS A 871 49.18 -1.15 25.54
CA CYS A 871 47.86 -1.21 24.93
C CYS A 871 47.28 -2.62 24.98
N ASN A 872 48.04 -3.63 24.56
CA ASN A 872 47.63 -5.04 24.57
C ASN A 872 47.26 -5.52 25.98
N TYR A 873 47.97 -5.03 27.02
CA TYR A 873 47.65 -5.35 28.40
C TYR A 873 46.28 -4.79 28.85
N TYR A 874 45.99 -3.52 28.50
CA TYR A 874 44.72 -2.89 28.88
C TYR A 874 43.52 -3.37 28.05
N GLU A 875 43.73 -3.87 26.84
CA GLU A 875 42.68 -4.52 26.02
C GLU A 875 42.12 -5.80 26.65
N GLY A 876 42.94 -6.52 27.42
CA GLY A 876 42.53 -7.75 28.10
C GLY A 876 41.62 -7.55 29.33
N SER A 877 41.34 -6.31 29.72
CA SER A 877 40.55 -5.96 30.92
C SER A 877 39.34 -5.11 30.54
N GLU A 878 38.12 -5.65 30.66
CA GLU A 878 36.88 -4.95 30.28
C GLU A 878 36.68 -3.60 30.97
N SER A 879 37.12 -3.46 32.23
CA SER A 879 37.02 -2.23 33.01
C SER A 879 38.01 -1.12 32.60
N ARG A 880 38.94 -1.39 31.67
CA ARG A 880 40.04 -0.47 31.30
C ARG A 880 40.16 -0.24 29.79
N ARG A 881 39.13 -0.61 29.01
CA ARG A 881 39.11 -0.46 27.54
C ARG A 881 39.28 0.98 27.05
N SER A 882 38.82 2.01 27.79
CA SER A 882 39.01 3.41 27.37
C SER A 882 40.50 3.79 27.29
N ILE A 883 41.29 3.32 28.25
CA ILE A 883 42.75 3.55 28.30
C ILE A 883 43.44 2.87 27.12
N ALA A 884 42.96 1.70 26.69
CA ALA A 884 43.48 1.01 25.51
C ALA A 884 43.18 1.79 24.22
N THR A 885 41.97 2.34 24.09
CA THR A 885 41.58 3.19 22.94
C THR A 885 42.47 4.44 22.83
N ASP A 886 42.75 5.11 23.95
CA ASP A 886 43.63 6.28 23.97
C ASP A 886 45.07 5.92 23.58
N LEU A 887 45.57 4.77 24.07
CA LEU A 887 46.89 4.26 23.71
C LEU A 887 47.00 3.93 22.22
N LYS A 888 45.94 3.40 21.58
CA LYS A 888 45.92 3.13 20.13
C LYS A 888 46.10 4.41 19.31
N MET A 889 45.48 5.51 19.72
CA MET A 889 45.64 6.80 19.05
C MET A 889 47.07 7.34 19.15
N GLU A 890 47.72 7.15 20.30
CA GLU A 890 49.10 7.58 20.48
C GLU A 890 50.10 6.67 19.73
N ILE A 891 49.83 5.37 19.66
CA ILE A 891 50.53 4.42 18.78
C ILE A 891 50.41 4.86 17.32
N TYR A 892 49.20 5.24 16.87
CA TYR A 892 48.97 5.70 15.50
C TYR A 892 49.79 6.96 15.18
N ARG A 893 49.75 7.97 16.05
CA ARG A 893 50.52 9.22 15.89
C ARG A 893 52.04 8.95 15.87
N THR A 894 52.52 8.10 16.78
CA THR A 894 53.93 7.72 16.88
C THR A 894 54.39 6.91 15.66
N THR A 895 53.52 6.06 15.13
CA THR A 895 53.76 5.29 13.89
C THR A 895 53.86 6.22 12.68
N ALA A 896 52.93 7.18 12.56
CA ALA A 896 52.94 8.15 11.48
C ALA A 896 54.20 9.01 11.51
N ALA A 897 54.58 9.53 12.67
CA ALA A 897 55.82 10.27 12.86
C ALA A 897 57.06 9.42 12.49
N SER A 898 57.11 8.15 12.92
CA SER A 898 58.21 7.22 12.60
C SER A 898 58.33 6.97 11.10
N LYS A 899 57.21 6.76 10.39
CA LYS A 899 57.20 6.52 8.94
C LYS A 899 57.72 7.72 8.16
N VAL A 900 57.30 8.92 8.53
CA VAL A 900 57.74 10.14 7.86
C VAL A 900 59.22 10.41 8.13
N LEU A 901 59.72 10.18 9.35
CA LEU A 901 61.14 10.34 9.68
C LEU A 901 62.01 9.30 8.94
N ALA A 902 61.53 8.06 8.82
CA ALA A 902 62.18 7.01 8.03
C ALA A 902 62.23 7.36 6.53
N GLN A 903 61.16 7.94 5.98
CA GLN A 903 61.13 8.42 4.60
C GLN A 903 62.08 9.62 4.36
N ALA A 904 62.17 10.54 5.31
CA ALA A 904 63.09 11.69 5.25
C ALA A 904 64.58 11.26 5.36
N LEU A 905 64.88 10.20 6.13
CA LEU A 905 66.21 9.58 6.18
C LEU A 905 66.55 8.85 4.86
N ALA A 906 65.56 8.18 4.25
CA ALA A 906 65.75 7.49 2.98
C ALA A 906 66.04 8.46 1.82
N THR A 907 65.43 9.65 1.81
CA THR A 907 65.68 10.69 0.80
C THR A 907 67.01 11.44 0.97
N LYS A 908 67.64 11.39 2.16
CA LYS A 908 68.98 11.95 2.42
C LYS A 908 70.14 11.01 2.04
N ARG A 909 69.89 9.72 1.81
CA ARG A 909 70.91 8.75 1.33
C ARG A 909 71.03 8.71 -0.20
N SER A 910 70.10 9.37 -0.91
CA SER A 910 70.04 9.43 -2.38
C SER A 910 70.54 10.74 -2.99
N ASN A 911 71.04 11.66 -2.15
CA ASN A 911 71.85 12.84 -2.50
C ASN A 911 73.14 12.78 -1.68
#